data_AF-A0A7W9GRW6-F1
#
_entry.id   AF-A0A7W9GRW6-F1
#
_cell.length_a   1.000
_cell.length_b   1.000
_cell.length_c   1.000
_cell.angle_alpha   90.00
_cell.angle_beta   90.00
_cell.angle_gamma   90.00
#
_symmetry.space_group_name_H-M   'P 1'
#
loop_
_entity.id
_entity.type
_entity.pdbx_description
1 polymer ?
#
loop_
_entity_poly.entity_id
_entity_poly.type
_entity_poly.pdbx_seq_one_letter_code
_entity_poly.pdbx_strand_id
1 'polypeptide(L)'
;MAPVKRRFNATITAVALVSALLSVLLIPAATGSPSAAPARPQPAAAATSGSEANCQPGDRPESGLQGGVPGFERQAPLGFQGFWCAMGIVGQNTLRDRGAFGSTAFVNNGEYGFCNYSSMRNPSDPEDPDTGTMVLDLTVPSEPTIVDILRTPAMMQSYSALQTESGFLAGAYQNAKPFDIYDVNDCLNPSFQGFTMTAGGNHDGWLTPDGTTYYGVQFGGGSPLSNPLDEDIHVLDVSDPTDPKQLLTWNRVGTYGTGDLPPEIRDLTAPTYNFHDASTNEDGTRLYIALYGGTQPLGGGGGEPGRCANGLMVLDSSDVAERRPNPKLEFVSFLSWCDEPDPGGYEDGSTAASHATVYAKHQNGKEYVITTDEGPALTGSAQGACRQLTYARLIDISDENAPRTVPGSRWTPEVNEAENCQTLLDQNYHAGMTHYFAVDDRDGFRYVFYASSNQGIRVVDYLDPENPEEVAYFMAPRHPTLTSVTGTDYTRPDAPYDPQNCFIHTGWNQNGLIILEITDPEHNPCMRKTVQGAGMVTGDNGERVRFDLQARRTDSGIMGGLTVRGTGGSRGDVPDVEVDDLTFLGSPRDRCGTVPSTANSLQLDGTGTIDGVDAAFRICVQDNARSGQGKADRVHVVCTSGCDWSLTGELRGGTINVRGEHGERFSAPPPPPAPRPAQPLPPPVEMPEDD
;
A
#
# COMPACT_ATOMS: atom_id res chain seq x y z
N MET A 1 46.43 -50.30 -11.82
CA MET A 1 45.08 -49.88 -11.41
C MET A 1 45.19 -48.58 -10.63
N ALA A 2 44.83 -47.46 -11.26
CA ALA A 2 44.51 -46.15 -10.68
C ALA A 2 44.06 -45.26 -11.86
N PRO A 3 42.86 -44.66 -11.86
CA PRO A 3 42.38 -43.88 -12.99
C PRO A 3 42.67 -42.38 -12.86
N VAL A 4 42.92 -41.78 -14.03
CA VAL A 4 43.20 -40.38 -14.30
C VAL A 4 41.93 -39.53 -14.14
N LYS A 5 41.98 -38.45 -13.33
CA LYS A 5 40.93 -37.43 -13.23
C LYS A 5 41.19 -36.29 -14.23
N ARG A 6 40.24 -36.06 -15.14
CA ARG A 6 40.17 -34.86 -16.00
C ARG A 6 39.63 -33.68 -15.19
N ARG A 7 40.24 -32.51 -15.37
CA ARG A 7 39.77 -31.22 -14.82
C ARG A 7 38.83 -30.55 -15.82
N PHE A 8 37.66 -30.11 -15.36
CA PHE A 8 36.83 -29.10 -16.01
C PHE A 8 37.06 -27.77 -15.29
N ASN A 9 37.36 -26.72 -16.04
CA ASN A 9 37.46 -25.35 -15.54
C ASN A 9 36.06 -24.71 -15.64
N ALA A 10 35.53 -24.25 -14.51
CA ALA A 10 34.42 -23.30 -14.46
C ALA A 10 34.99 -21.96 -13.98
N THR A 11 34.83 -20.92 -14.80
CA THR A 11 35.26 -19.55 -14.50
C THR A 11 34.08 -18.83 -13.88
N ILE A 12 34.15 -18.52 -12.58
CA ILE A 12 33.22 -17.63 -11.89
C ILE A 12 33.93 -16.28 -11.76
N THR A 13 33.36 -15.25 -12.39
CA THR A 13 33.85 -13.86 -12.27
C THR A 13 33.07 -13.18 -11.16
N ALA A 14 33.67 -13.05 -9.99
CA ALA A 14 33.20 -12.19 -8.91
C ALA A 14 33.73 -10.77 -9.14
N VAL A 15 32.86 -9.77 -9.20
CA VAL A 15 33.26 -8.34 -9.17
C VAL A 15 33.04 -7.84 -7.74
N ALA A 16 34.14 -7.55 -7.05
CA ALA A 16 34.17 -6.96 -5.73
C ALA A 16 34.15 -5.42 -5.83
N LEU A 17 33.26 -4.77 -5.07
CA LEU A 17 33.30 -3.33 -4.79
C LEU A 17 34.50 -3.01 -3.89
N VAL A 18 35.33 -2.05 -4.29
CA VAL A 18 36.42 -1.50 -3.47
C VAL A 18 36.02 -0.11 -2.99
N SER A 19 35.82 0.02 -1.67
CA SER A 19 35.82 1.29 -0.95
C SER A 19 37.27 1.77 -0.71
N ALA A 20 37.56 3.04 -0.92
CA ALA A 20 38.80 3.65 -0.47
C ALA A 20 38.53 5.03 0.17
N LEU A 21 38.65 5.07 1.51
CA LEU A 21 38.87 6.28 2.29
C LEU A 21 40.29 6.81 2.03
N LEU A 22 40.45 8.13 1.89
CA LEU A 22 41.73 8.79 2.12
C LEU A 22 41.52 10.06 2.94
N SER A 23 41.90 9.99 4.21
CA SER A 23 41.97 11.11 5.17
C SER A 23 43.31 11.83 5.01
N VAL A 24 43.30 13.13 4.74
CA VAL A 24 44.50 13.98 4.81
C VAL A 24 44.24 15.08 5.84
N LEU A 25 44.97 15.01 6.95
CA LEU A 25 45.09 16.08 7.95
C LEU A 25 45.89 17.25 7.35
N LEU A 26 45.32 18.45 7.36
CA LEU A 26 46.08 19.70 7.40
C LEU A 26 45.63 20.54 8.59
N ILE A 27 46.58 20.84 9.47
CA ILE A 27 46.45 21.80 10.57
C ILE A 27 46.99 23.15 10.07
N PRO A 28 46.22 24.25 10.14
CA PRO A 28 46.79 25.59 10.17
C PRO A 28 46.73 26.18 11.59
N ALA A 29 47.84 26.83 11.94
CA ALA A 29 48.10 27.49 13.21
C ALA A 29 47.14 28.66 13.49
N ALA A 30 46.75 28.79 14.76
CA ALA A 30 45.97 29.89 15.29
C ALA A 30 46.82 31.16 15.49
N THR A 31 46.34 32.29 14.99
CA THR A 31 46.71 33.63 15.46
C THR A 31 45.46 34.31 15.99
N GLY A 32 45.45 34.60 17.30
CA GLY A 32 44.33 35.21 17.99
C GLY A 32 44.34 36.74 17.90
N SER A 33 43.14 37.32 17.82
CA SER A 33 42.82 38.69 18.28
C SER A 33 41.35 38.73 18.73
N PRO A 34 40.99 39.56 19.73
CA PRO A 34 39.81 39.28 20.57
C PRO A 34 38.53 40.03 20.17
N SER A 35 37.41 39.39 20.52
CA SER A 35 36.12 39.96 20.95
C SER A 35 35.11 40.47 19.90
N ALA A 36 34.02 39.72 19.76
CA ALA A 36 32.65 40.22 19.91
C ALA A 36 31.74 39.04 20.29
N ALA A 37 30.95 39.18 21.36
CA ALA A 37 30.01 38.15 21.79
C ALA A 37 28.93 37.93 20.72
N PRO A 38 28.59 36.69 20.33
CA PRO A 38 27.47 36.47 19.42
C PRO A 38 26.16 36.80 20.14
N ALA A 39 25.37 37.68 19.52
CA ALA A 39 24.02 37.99 19.96
C ALA A 39 23.18 36.71 19.99
N ARG A 40 22.31 36.58 21.00
CA ARG A 40 21.29 35.53 21.03
C ARG A 40 20.46 35.59 19.74
N PRO A 41 20.30 34.50 18.98
CA PRO A 41 19.31 34.47 17.92
C PRO A 41 17.93 34.69 18.56
N GLN A 42 17.24 35.74 18.13
CA GLN A 42 15.80 35.86 18.35
C GLN A 42 15.11 34.71 17.58
N PRO A 43 14.08 34.06 18.15
CA PRO A 43 13.27 33.13 17.40
C PRO A 43 12.64 33.90 16.23
N ALA A 44 12.98 33.51 15.01
CA ALA A 44 12.24 33.93 13.83
C ALA A 44 10.80 33.46 14.00
N ALA A 45 9.84 34.37 13.82
CA ALA A 45 8.44 34.01 13.75
C ALA A 45 8.26 32.97 12.64
N ALA A 46 7.68 31.82 12.98
CA ALA A 46 7.32 30.78 12.04
C ALA A 46 6.36 31.38 11.00
N ALA A 47 6.82 31.47 9.76
CA ALA A 47 5.90 31.50 8.64
C ALA A 47 5.30 30.10 8.57
N THR A 48 3.99 29.99 8.73
CA THR A 48 3.25 28.74 8.55
C THR A 48 3.17 28.46 7.06
N SER A 49 4.21 27.85 6.49
CA SER A 49 4.07 26.97 5.34
C SER A 49 3.74 25.60 5.91
N GLY A 50 2.47 25.20 5.86
CA GLY A 50 1.99 23.91 6.31
C GLY A 50 1.04 23.36 5.25
N SER A 51 0.95 22.03 5.16
CA SER A 51 0.00 21.32 4.30
C SER A 51 -1.41 21.89 4.39
N GLU A 52 -2.18 21.77 3.31
CA GLU A 52 -3.62 22.13 3.26
C GLU A 52 -4.48 21.29 4.23
N ALA A 53 -4.00 20.12 4.66
CA ALA A 53 -4.68 19.23 5.59
C ALA A 53 -5.08 19.88 6.93
N ASN A 54 -6.32 19.62 7.35
CA ASN A 54 -6.88 20.08 8.61
C ASN A 54 -6.45 19.20 9.79
N CYS A 55 -5.34 19.54 10.44
CA CYS A 55 -4.84 18.74 11.56
C CYS A 55 -5.75 18.81 12.80
N GLN A 56 -5.93 17.65 13.42
CA GLN A 56 -6.79 17.42 14.58
C GLN A 56 -6.05 17.71 15.90
N PRO A 57 -6.77 17.99 17.01
CA PRO A 57 -6.14 18.12 18.31
C PRO A 57 -5.32 16.89 18.70
N GLY A 58 -4.04 17.08 19.03
CA GLY A 58 -3.11 15.99 19.35
C GLY A 58 -2.21 15.56 18.18
N ASP A 59 -2.47 16.08 16.98
CA ASP A 59 -1.60 15.87 15.83
C ASP A 59 -0.23 16.53 15.99
N ARG A 60 0.73 16.02 15.21
CA ARG A 60 2.10 16.52 15.14
C ARG A 60 2.40 16.94 13.71
N PRO A 61 1.96 18.13 13.28
CA PRO A 61 2.15 18.57 11.90
C PRO A 61 3.62 18.75 11.55
N GLU A 62 3.91 18.71 10.24
CA GLU A 62 5.22 19.07 9.69
C GLU A 62 5.65 20.46 10.17
N SER A 63 6.92 20.60 10.54
CA SER A 63 7.47 21.86 11.08
C SER A 63 8.16 22.74 10.02
N GLY A 64 8.05 22.38 8.75
CA GLY A 64 8.67 23.04 7.61
C GLY A 64 7.87 22.79 6.34
N LEU A 65 8.57 22.69 5.20
CA LEU A 65 7.93 22.45 3.90
C LEU A 65 7.16 21.12 3.90
N GLN A 66 5.99 21.14 3.26
CA GLN A 66 5.16 19.95 3.05
C GLN A 66 5.97 18.85 2.35
N GLY A 67 5.93 17.63 2.89
CA GLY A 67 6.71 16.50 2.38
C GLY A 67 8.06 16.30 3.05
N GLY A 68 8.51 17.23 3.89
CA GLY A 68 9.91 17.33 4.31
C GLY A 68 10.19 17.14 5.78
N VAL A 69 11.38 16.59 6.08
CA VAL A 69 11.93 16.58 7.45
C VAL A 69 13.16 17.49 7.54
N PRO A 70 13.03 18.70 8.12
CA PRO A 70 14.17 19.59 8.34
C PRO A 70 15.29 18.92 9.16
N GLY A 71 16.54 19.35 8.96
CA GLY A 71 17.69 18.77 9.67
C GLY A 71 17.58 18.84 11.20
N PHE A 72 16.93 19.89 11.74
CA PHE A 72 16.82 20.08 13.19
C PHE A 72 15.89 19.05 13.87
N GLU A 73 14.85 18.56 13.18
CA GLU A 73 13.97 17.49 13.68
C GLU A 73 14.73 16.17 13.84
N ARG A 74 15.61 15.88 12.88
CA ARG A 74 16.45 14.68 12.91
C ARG A 74 17.59 14.78 13.93
N GLN A 75 18.03 15.99 14.25
CA GLN A 75 19.13 16.23 15.20
C GLN A 75 18.67 16.39 16.65
N ALA A 76 17.36 16.28 16.92
CA ALA A 76 16.84 16.24 18.27
C ALA A 76 17.44 15.05 19.07
N PRO A 77 17.54 15.12 20.42
CA PRO A 77 18.18 14.07 21.21
C PRO A 77 17.62 12.65 21.02
N LEU A 78 16.33 12.52 20.72
CA LEU A 78 15.67 11.24 20.47
C LEU A 78 15.64 10.87 18.98
N GLY A 79 16.18 11.73 18.11
CA GLY A 79 16.04 11.67 16.65
C GLY A 79 14.63 12.03 16.18
N PHE A 80 14.34 11.81 14.90
CA PHE A 80 13.03 12.10 14.32
C PHE A 80 11.92 11.29 15.00
N GLN A 81 10.88 11.98 15.44
CA GLN A 81 9.78 11.42 16.24
C GLN A 81 8.46 11.33 15.44
N GLY A 82 8.52 11.43 14.11
CA GLY A 82 7.37 11.35 13.23
C GLY A 82 6.67 12.69 13.02
N PHE A 83 5.78 12.70 12.03
CA PHE A 83 4.81 13.78 11.77
C PHE A 83 3.50 13.15 11.35
N TRP A 84 2.38 13.72 11.75
CA TRP A 84 1.06 13.27 11.32
C TRP A 84 0.04 14.39 11.44
N CYS A 85 -0.92 14.38 10.54
CA CYS A 85 -2.03 15.31 10.48
C CYS A 85 -3.24 14.58 9.90
N ALA A 86 -4.38 14.66 10.60
CA ALA A 86 -5.61 13.95 10.26
C ALA A 86 -5.41 12.42 10.04
N MET A 87 -4.40 11.84 10.70
CA MET A 87 -4.02 10.43 10.54
C MET A 87 -3.54 9.85 11.87
N GLY A 88 -3.90 8.59 12.14
CA GLY A 88 -3.50 7.87 13.34
C GLY A 88 -3.05 6.45 13.05
N ILE A 89 -2.20 5.89 13.92
CA ILE A 89 -1.88 4.46 13.91
C ILE A 89 -3.03 3.71 14.57
N VAL A 90 -3.55 2.71 13.85
CA VAL A 90 -4.44 1.69 14.39
C VAL A 90 -3.61 0.60 15.06
N GLY A 91 -2.63 0.04 14.33
CA GLY A 91 -1.76 -1.02 14.82
C GLY A 91 -0.44 -1.09 14.07
N GLN A 92 0.53 -1.79 14.66
CA GLN A 92 1.87 -1.95 14.09
C GLN A 92 2.45 -3.32 14.46
N ASN A 93 3.17 -3.93 13.51
CA ASN A 93 4.05 -5.06 13.76
C ASN A 93 5.43 -4.79 13.14
N THR A 94 6.49 -4.79 13.94
CA THR A 94 7.85 -4.51 13.46
C THR A 94 8.48 -5.66 12.65
N LEU A 95 7.73 -6.73 12.41
CA LEU A 95 8.17 -7.91 11.67
C LEU A 95 9.44 -8.52 12.26
N ARG A 96 9.47 -8.64 13.60
CA ARG A 96 10.62 -9.10 14.40
C ARG A 96 11.88 -8.23 14.19
N ASP A 97 11.69 -6.94 13.91
CA ASP A 97 12.77 -5.99 13.66
C ASP A 97 13.70 -6.43 12.51
N ARG A 98 13.19 -7.21 11.54
CA ARG A 98 14.00 -7.74 10.42
C ARG A 98 14.39 -6.68 9.39
N GLY A 99 13.68 -5.55 9.38
CA GLY A 99 13.83 -4.50 8.37
C GLY A 99 13.49 -4.96 6.95
N ALA A 100 14.03 -4.27 5.95
CA ALA A 100 13.96 -4.68 4.54
C ALA A 100 12.52 -4.93 4.03
N PHE A 101 11.56 -4.12 4.48
CA PHE A 101 10.16 -4.26 4.08
C PHE A 101 10.03 -4.17 2.54
N GLY A 102 9.33 -5.16 1.96
CA GLY A 102 9.08 -5.24 0.53
C GLY A 102 7.78 -4.55 0.15
N SER A 103 6.80 -5.35 -0.24
CA SER A 103 5.40 -4.97 -0.48
C SER A 103 4.48 -5.53 0.59
N THR A 104 3.23 -5.10 0.54
CA THR A 104 2.16 -5.64 1.37
C THR A 104 0.98 -6.02 0.50
N ALA A 105 0.37 -7.17 0.78
CA ALA A 105 -0.87 -7.60 0.16
C ALA A 105 -1.90 -7.91 1.23
N PHE A 106 -3.17 -7.63 0.94
CA PHE A 106 -4.21 -7.51 1.95
C PHE A 106 -5.43 -8.36 1.58
N VAL A 107 -5.99 -9.08 2.57
CA VAL A 107 -7.21 -9.88 2.38
C VAL A 107 -8.18 -9.63 3.54
N ASN A 108 -9.41 -9.20 3.20
CA ASN A 108 -10.54 -9.11 4.12
C ASN A 108 -11.75 -9.88 3.57
N ASN A 109 -11.88 -11.13 4.01
CA ASN A 109 -13.00 -12.03 3.73
C ASN A 109 -14.11 -11.90 4.80
N GLY A 110 -14.19 -10.76 5.48
CA GLY A 110 -15.17 -10.52 6.54
C GLY A 110 -14.96 -11.43 7.75
N GLU A 111 -16.00 -12.18 8.14
CA GLU A 111 -15.91 -13.10 9.29
C GLU A 111 -14.99 -14.31 9.03
N TYR A 112 -14.56 -14.53 7.78
CA TYR A 112 -13.79 -15.71 7.38
C TYR A 112 -12.28 -15.49 7.34
N GLY A 113 -11.80 -14.26 7.45
CA GLY A 113 -10.36 -13.97 7.50
C GLY A 113 -10.05 -12.49 7.29
N PHE A 114 -9.16 -11.96 8.11
CA PHE A 114 -8.63 -10.60 8.01
C PHE A 114 -7.13 -10.70 8.19
N CYS A 115 -6.38 -10.61 7.09
CA CYS A 115 -4.97 -10.97 7.05
C CYS A 115 -4.15 -10.00 6.21
N ASN A 116 -2.84 -10.02 6.43
CA ASN A 116 -1.87 -9.30 5.63
C ASN A 116 -0.67 -10.17 5.31
N TYR A 117 -0.11 -9.98 4.12
CA TYR A 117 1.13 -10.60 3.67
C TYR A 117 2.18 -9.50 3.50
N SER A 118 3.29 -9.60 4.22
CA SER A 118 4.37 -8.61 4.16
C SER A 118 5.64 -9.25 3.59
N SER A 119 6.01 -8.90 2.36
CA SER A 119 7.21 -9.41 1.69
C SER A 119 8.48 -8.69 2.13
N MET A 120 9.61 -9.10 1.56
CA MET A 120 10.92 -8.49 1.80
C MET A 120 11.59 -8.03 0.52
N ARG A 121 12.43 -7.01 0.65
CA ARG A 121 13.33 -6.50 -0.38
C ARG A 121 14.79 -6.74 0.02
N ASN A 122 15.56 -7.47 -0.79
CA ASN A 122 17.00 -7.67 -0.58
C ASN A 122 17.37 -8.09 0.87
N PRO A 123 16.87 -9.24 1.37
CA PRO A 123 17.22 -9.74 2.70
C PRO A 123 18.75 -9.90 2.82
N SER A 124 19.30 -9.55 3.98
CA SER A 124 20.74 -9.62 4.25
C SER A 124 21.26 -11.05 4.43
N ASP A 125 20.39 -11.94 4.94
CA ASP A 125 20.68 -13.36 5.14
C ASP A 125 19.49 -14.22 4.70
N PRO A 126 19.58 -14.91 3.54
CA PRO A 126 18.54 -15.82 3.08
C PRO A 126 18.26 -17.01 4.02
N GLU A 127 19.24 -17.40 4.84
CA GLU A 127 19.12 -18.55 5.75
C GLU A 127 18.50 -18.17 7.11
N ASP A 128 18.38 -16.87 7.42
CA ASP A 128 17.71 -16.41 8.62
C ASP A 128 16.26 -16.91 8.63
N PRO A 129 15.76 -17.52 9.73
CA PRO A 129 14.39 -18.05 9.83
C PRO A 129 13.29 -16.99 9.69
N ASP A 130 13.61 -15.69 9.82
CA ASP A 130 12.67 -14.57 9.66
C ASP A 130 12.65 -14.01 8.23
N THR A 131 13.50 -14.50 7.33
CA THR A 131 13.46 -14.17 5.90
C THR A 131 12.23 -14.78 5.21
N GLY A 132 11.56 -14.02 4.34
CA GLY A 132 10.42 -14.47 3.55
C GLY A 132 9.18 -13.61 3.70
N THR A 133 8.03 -14.06 3.22
CA THR A 133 6.78 -13.30 3.29
C THR A 133 6.02 -13.66 4.56
N MET A 134 5.85 -12.70 5.48
CA MET A 134 5.16 -12.95 6.74
C MET A 134 3.65 -12.92 6.54
N VAL A 135 2.95 -13.89 7.13
CA VAL A 135 1.48 -13.95 7.22
C VAL A 135 1.08 -13.37 8.56
N LEU A 136 0.24 -12.34 8.54
CA LEU A 136 -0.24 -11.66 9.75
C LEU A 136 -1.76 -11.82 9.92
N ASP A 137 -2.16 -12.14 11.14
CA ASP A 137 -3.53 -12.08 11.63
C ASP A 137 -3.87 -10.65 12.06
N LEU A 138 -4.89 -10.08 11.41
CA LEU A 138 -5.42 -8.75 11.63
C LEU A 138 -6.80 -8.74 12.29
N THR A 139 -7.28 -9.87 12.84
CA THR A 139 -8.57 -9.96 13.55
C THR A 139 -8.70 -8.95 14.68
N VAL A 140 -7.58 -8.52 15.27
CA VAL A 140 -7.46 -7.36 16.14
C VAL A 140 -6.52 -6.36 15.45
N PRO A 141 -7.05 -5.37 14.70
CA PRO A 141 -6.22 -4.44 13.93
C PRO A 141 -5.18 -3.67 14.74
N SER A 142 -5.43 -3.39 16.02
CA SER A 142 -4.46 -2.72 16.90
C SER A 142 -3.34 -3.64 17.41
N GLU A 143 -3.47 -4.95 17.21
CA GLU A 143 -2.51 -5.96 17.62
C GLU A 143 -2.22 -6.96 16.47
N PRO A 144 -1.68 -6.50 15.33
CA PRO A 144 -1.34 -7.39 14.21
C PRO A 144 -0.31 -8.44 14.66
N THR A 145 -0.58 -9.72 14.44
CA THR A 145 0.28 -10.82 14.90
C THR A 145 0.77 -11.71 13.77
N ILE A 146 2.06 -12.07 13.79
CA ILE A 146 2.62 -13.00 12.80
C ILE A 146 2.18 -14.42 13.16
N VAL A 147 1.56 -15.11 12.22
CA VAL A 147 1.10 -16.50 12.38
C VAL A 147 1.94 -17.50 11.58
N ASP A 148 2.51 -17.09 10.45
CA ASP A 148 3.34 -17.94 9.61
C ASP A 148 4.36 -17.11 8.77
N ILE A 149 5.30 -17.80 8.11
CA ILE A 149 6.25 -17.21 7.17
C ILE A 149 6.33 -18.10 5.92
N LEU A 150 5.90 -17.56 4.79
CA LEU A 150 6.04 -18.20 3.48
C LEU A 150 7.48 -18.09 3.00
N ARG A 151 8.13 -19.23 2.81
CA ARG A 151 9.55 -19.37 2.46
C ARG A 151 9.80 -20.24 1.23
N THR A 152 8.78 -20.43 0.39
CA THR A 152 9.00 -20.98 -0.95
C THR A 152 9.90 -20.05 -1.76
N PRO A 153 10.55 -20.53 -2.83
CA PRO A 153 11.54 -19.76 -3.54
C PRO A 153 11.10 -18.33 -3.86
N ALA A 154 9.91 -18.11 -4.44
CA ALA A 154 9.47 -16.76 -4.79
C ALA A 154 9.19 -15.91 -3.53
N MET A 155 8.56 -16.51 -2.52
CA MET A 155 8.16 -15.84 -1.29
C MET A 155 9.33 -15.39 -0.39
N MET A 156 10.54 -15.87 -0.64
CA MET A 156 11.76 -15.42 0.06
C MET A 156 12.03 -13.92 -0.15
N GLN A 157 11.69 -13.38 -1.32
CA GLN A 157 11.98 -12.00 -1.69
C GLN A 157 11.04 -11.52 -2.81
N SER A 158 9.72 -11.54 -2.59
CA SER A 158 8.78 -11.14 -3.64
C SER A 158 8.82 -9.65 -3.99
N TYR A 159 9.34 -8.79 -3.09
CA TYR A 159 9.31 -7.33 -3.23
C TYR A 159 7.93 -6.80 -3.72
N SER A 160 7.87 -5.95 -4.75
CA SER A 160 6.62 -5.41 -5.35
C SER A 160 5.89 -6.39 -6.26
N ALA A 161 6.52 -7.48 -6.67
CA ALA A 161 5.87 -8.57 -7.40
C ALA A 161 4.98 -9.49 -6.52
N LEU A 162 4.48 -8.97 -5.39
CA LEU A 162 3.54 -9.65 -4.49
C LEU A 162 2.14 -9.04 -4.69
N GLN A 163 1.18 -9.84 -5.12
CA GLN A 163 -0.18 -9.37 -5.43
C GLN A 163 -1.23 -10.31 -4.84
N THR A 164 -2.36 -9.74 -4.40
CA THR A 164 -3.56 -10.50 -4.02
C THR A 164 -4.73 -10.08 -4.86
N GLU A 165 -5.43 -11.04 -5.45
CA GLU A 165 -6.62 -10.77 -6.25
C GLU A 165 -7.50 -12.02 -6.34
N SER A 166 -8.82 -11.83 -6.36
CA SER A 166 -9.80 -12.93 -6.54
C SER A 166 -9.57 -14.19 -5.67
N GLY A 167 -9.09 -14.01 -4.43
CA GLY A 167 -8.83 -15.11 -3.48
C GLY A 167 -7.50 -15.84 -3.68
N PHE A 168 -6.60 -15.31 -4.53
CA PHE A 168 -5.25 -15.79 -4.72
C PHE A 168 -4.20 -14.81 -4.20
N LEU A 169 -3.07 -15.35 -3.77
CA LEU A 169 -1.83 -14.61 -3.52
C LEU A 169 -0.78 -15.10 -4.52
N ALA A 170 -0.30 -14.21 -5.37
CA ALA A 170 0.82 -14.45 -6.27
C ALA A 170 2.07 -13.75 -5.74
N GLY A 171 3.22 -14.38 -5.91
CA GLY A 171 4.51 -13.78 -5.59
C GLY A 171 5.57 -14.25 -6.57
N ALA A 172 6.39 -13.32 -7.06
CA ALA A 172 7.54 -13.65 -7.90
C ALA A 172 8.84 -13.10 -7.32
N TYR A 173 9.93 -13.86 -7.44
CA TYR A 173 11.21 -13.48 -6.84
C TYR A 173 11.79 -12.20 -7.47
N GLN A 174 12.15 -11.23 -6.64
CA GLN A 174 12.78 -9.97 -7.08
C GLN A 174 14.00 -10.20 -7.99
N ASN A 175 13.91 -9.75 -9.24
CA ASN A 175 14.94 -9.85 -10.28
C ASN A 175 15.40 -11.29 -10.58
N ALA A 176 14.56 -12.28 -10.27
CA ALA A 176 14.77 -13.67 -10.64
C ALA A 176 13.46 -14.32 -11.13
N LYS A 177 13.56 -15.57 -11.56
CA LYS A 177 12.51 -16.29 -12.28
C LYS A 177 11.44 -17.01 -11.44
N PRO A 178 11.68 -17.44 -10.19
CA PRO A 178 10.67 -18.17 -9.42
C PRO A 178 9.34 -17.39 -9.28
N PHE A 179 8.23 -18.09 -9.49
CA PHE A 179 6.87 -17.63 -9.26
C PHE A 179 6.11 -18.67 -8.45
N ASP A 180 5.39 -18.23 -7.42
CA ASP A 180 4.51 -19.05 -6.58
C ASP A 180 3.09 -18.46 -6.58
N ILE A 181 2.07 -19.32 -6.55
CA ILE A 181 0.66 -18.92 -6.37
C ILE A 181 0.00 -19.76 -5.28
N TYR A 182 -0.80 -19.10 -4.44
CA TYR A 182 -1.49 -19.66 -3.28
C TYR A 182 -2.98 -19.32 -3.32
N ASP A 183 -3.84 -20.25 -2.89
CA ASP A 183 -5.21 -19.95 -2.48
C ASP A 183 -5.18 -19.34 -1.07
N VAL A 184 -5.88 -18.23 -0.90
CA VAL A 184 -5.94 -17.46 0.35
C VAL A 184 -7.38 -17.19 0.80
N ASN A 185 -8.32 -18.08 0.45
CA ASN A 185 -9.68 -18.01 0.98
C ASN A 185 -9.72 -18.21 2.51
N ASP A 186 -8.84 -19.08 3.02
CA ASP A 186 -8.41 -19.10 4.43
C ASP A 186 -7.06 -18.36 4.54
N CYS A 187 -7.11 -17.03 4.63
CA CYS A 187 -5.92 -16.19 4.52
C CYS A 187 -4.89 -16.36 5.65
N LEU A 188 -5.28 -16.99 6.78
CA LEU A 188 -4.34 -17.32 7.85
C LEU A 188 -3.58 -18.62 7.60
N ASN A 189 -4.06 -19.44 6.65
CA ASN A 189 -3.45 -20.70 6.26
C ASN A 189 -3.31 -20.80 4.72
N PRO A 190 -2.45 -19.97 4.09
CA PRO A 190 -2.29 -19.95 2.64
C PRO A 190 -1.99 -21.34 2.07
N SER A 191 -2.79 -21.77 1.10
CA SER A 191 -2.64 -23.08 0.48
C SER A 191 -1.87 -22.97 -0.82
N PHE A 192 -0.61 -23.44 -0.83
CA PHE A 192 0.22 -23.46 -2.04
C PHE A 192 -0.48 -24.23 -3.17
N GLN A 193 -0.66 -23.58 -4.32
CA GLN A 193 -1.30 -24.17 -5.49
C GLN A 193 -0.26 -24.63 -6.52
N GLY A 194 0.67 -23.75 -6.90
CA GLY A 194 1.58 -24.02 -7.99
C GLY A 194 2.83 -23.15 -7.99
N PHE A 195 3.81 -23.61 -8.77
CA PHE A 195 5.09 -22.95 -8.97
C PHE A 195 5.48 -23.04 -10.44
N THR A 196 6.14 -22.01 -10.94
CA THR A 196 6.82 -22.05 -12.23
C THR A 196 8.06 -21.17 -12.24
N MET A 197 8.88 -21.34 -13.28
CA MET A 197 9.95 -20.41 -13.59
C MET A 197 9.45 -19.53 -14.73
N THR A 198 9.29 -18.24 -14.44
CA THR A 198 8.96 -17.23 -15.46
C THR A 198 10.05 -17.14 -16.53
N ALA A 199 9.71 -16.56 -17.67
CA ALA A 199 10.69 -16.30 -18.73
C ALA A 199 11.88 -15.45 -18.23
N GLY A 200 11.61 -14.48 -17.34
CA GLY A 200 12.55 -13.41 -16.98
C GLY A 200 12.59 -13.09 -15.49
N GLY A 201 13.35 -12.05 -15.13
CA GLY A 201 13.33 -11.54 -13.76
C GLY A 201 12.02 -10.81 -13.46
N ASN A 202 11.60 -10.80 -12.19
CA ASN A 202 10.41 -10.07 -11.74
C ASN A 202 10.83 -8.93 -10.83
N HIS A 203 10.77 -7.69 -11.28
CA HIS A 203 10.96 -6.54 -10.39
C HIS A 203 9.64 -6.11 -9.78
N ASP A 204 8.61 -6.07 -10.62
CA ASP A 204 7.22 -5.80 -10.26
C ASP A 204 6.29 -6.85 -10.89
N GLY A 205 5.02 -6.82 -10.50
CA GLY A 205 4.04 -7.77 -11.00
C GLY A 205 2.61 -7.36 -10.80
N TRP A 206 1.75 -7.81 -11.72
CA TRP A 206 0.31 -7.55 -11.72
C TRP A 206 -0.48 -8.83 -11.90
N LEU A 207 -1.37 -9.14 -10.97
CA LEU A 207 -2.37 -10.20 -11.10
C LEU A 207 -3.69 -9.56 -11.58
N THR A 208 -4.26 -10.04 -12.68
CA THR A 208 -5.50 -9.47 -13.22
C THR A 208 -6.66 -9.58 -12.23
N PRO A 209 -7.65 -8.67 -12.27
CA PRO A 209 -8.80 -8.64 -11.35
C PRO A 209 -9.54 -9.98 -11.20
N ASP A 210 -9.59 -10.78 -12.26
CA ASP A 210 -10.22 -12.11 -12.24
C ASP A 210 -9.34 -13.23 -11.64
N GLY A 211 -8.10 -12.91 -11.27
CA GLY A 211 -7.09 -13.81 -10.70
C GLY A 211 -6.51 -14.82 -11.68
N THR A 212 -6.67 -14.64 -13.00
CA THR A 212 -6.32 -15.69 -13.99
C THR A 212 -5.10 -15.39 -14.85
N THR A 213 -4.58 -14.17 -14.87
CA THR A 213 -3.38 -13.80 -15.64
C THR A 213 -2.40 -13.04 -14.75
N TYR A 214 -1.12 -13.41 -14.82
CA TYR A 214 -0.07 -12.67 -14.13
C TYR A 214 0.90 -12.04 -15.14
N TYR A 215 1.13 -10.74 -15.03
CA TYR A 215 2.12 -9.99 -15.80
C TYR A 215 3.33 -9.74 -14.90
N GLY A 216 4.50 -10.25 -15.27
CA GLY A 216 5.76 -9.96 -14.58
C GLY A 216 6.59 -8.95 -15.36
N VAL A 217 7.05 -7.90 -14.67
CA VAL A 217 7.81 -6.79 -15.27
C VAL A 217 9.29 -6.96 -14.95
N GLN A 218 10.15 -6.88 -15.97
CA GLN A 218 11.59 -7.01 -15.80
C GLN A 218 12.24 -5.64 -15.55
N PHE A 219 13.17 -5.59 -14.58
CA PHE A 219 14.02 -4.41 -14.32
C PHE A 219 15.48 -4.82 -14.14
N GLY A 220 16.39 -4.03 -14.71
CA GLY A 220 17.83 -4.30 -14.69
C GLY A 220 18.26 -5.51 -15.53
N GLY A 221 17.38 -5.98 -16.42
CA GLY A 221 17.64 -7.05 -17.39
C GLY A 221 18.63 -6.65 -18.49
N GLY A 222 18.92 -7.60 -19.39
CA GLY A 222 19.62 -7.27 -20.62
C GLY A 222 18.74 -6.40 -21.52
N SER A 223 19.35 -5.54 -22.34
CA SER A 223 18.59 -4.68 -23.25
C SER A 223 18.15 -5.48 -24.47
N PRO A 224 16.88 -5.38 -24.90
CA PRO A 224 16.41 -6.01 -26.13
C PRO A 224 17.16 -5.52 -27.40
N LEU A 225 17.85 -4.37 -27.33
CA LEU A 225 18.75 -3.90 -28.39
C LEU A 225 20.06 -4.69 -28.47
N SER A 226 20.53 -5.22 -27.35
CA SER A 226 21.75 -6.01 -27.27
C SER A 226 21.49 -7.49 -27.54
N ASN A 227 20.37 -8.00 -27.02
CA ASN A 227 19.92 -9.36 -27.26
C ASN A 227 18.40 -9.34 -27.51
N PRO A 228 17.94 -9.59 -28.75
CA PRO A 228 16.51 -9.58 -29.07
C PRO A 228 15.66 -10.60 -28.30
N LEU A 229 16.30 -11.57 -27.62
CA LEU A 229 15.62 -12.53 -26.76
C LEU A 229 15.29 -11.98 -25.37
N ASP A 230 15.87 -10.85 -24.97
CA ASP A 230 15.54 -10.22 -23.69
C ASP A 230 14.13 -9.62 -23.79
N GLU A 231 13.30 -9.95 -22.82
CA GLU A 231 11.93 -9.48 -22.68
C GLU A 231 11.85 -8.20 -21.83
N ASP A 232 10.79 -7.43 -22.03
CA ASP A 232 10.41 -6.36 -21.12
C ASP A 232 9.36 -6.86 -20.11
N ILE A 233 8.44 -7.69 -20.61
CA ILE A 233 7.35 -8.29 -19.84
C ILE A 233 7.17 -9.74 -20.24
N HIS A 234 6.77 -10.56 -19.28
CA HIS A 234 6.34 -11.92 -19.50
C HIS A 234 4.95 -12.15 -18.89
N VAL A 235 4.14 -12.96 -19.56
CA VAL A 235 2.74 -13.20 -19.17
C VAL A 235 2.53 -14.67 -18.84
N LEU A 236 1.95 -14.94 -17.68
CA LEU A 236 1.55 -16.28 -17.25
C LEU A 236 0.03 -16.45 -17.30
N ASP A 237 -0.40 -17.62 -17.78
CA ASP A 237 -1.73 -18.17 -17.50
C ASP A 237 -1.72 -18.80 -16.12
N VAL A 238 -2.58 -18.31 -15.24
CA VAL A 238 -2.80 -18.86 -13.91
C VAL A 238 -4.27 -19.22 -13.70
N SER A 239 -5.04 -19.39 -14.78
CA SER A 239 -6.44 -19.85 -14.72
C SER A 239 -6.59 -21.23 -14.09
N ASP A 240 -5.59 -22.10 -14.26
CA ASP A 240 -5.33 -23.26 -13.41
C ASP A 240 -4.12 -22.93 -12.51
N PRO A 241 -4.34 -22.54 -11.25
CA PRO A 241 -3.25 -22.13 -10.37
C PRO A 241 -2.33 -23.30 -10.00
N THR A 242 -2.72 -24.55 -10.26
CA THR A 242 -1.89 -25.73 -10.01
C THR A 242 -0.89 -26.02 -11.12
N ASP A 243 -1.07 -25.40 -12.29
CA ASP A 243 -0.19 -25.55 -13.47
C ASP A 243 0.03 -24.20 -14.19
N PRO A 244 0.71 -23.22 -13.55
CA PRO A 244 1.00 -21.91 -14.16
C PRO A 244 1.84 -22.03 -15.43
N LYS A 245 1.37 -21.43 -16.53
CA LYS A 245 1.99 -21.57 -17.86
C LYS A 245 2.46 -20.25 -18.42
N GLN A 246 3.67 -20.24 -18.96
CA GLN A 246 4.13 -19.11 -19.79
C GLN A 246 3.25 -19.01 -21.04
N LEU A 247 2.59 -17.85 -21.22
CA LEU A 247 1.76 -17.56 -22.39
C LEU A 247 2.56 -16.89 -23.49
N LEU A 248 3.17 -15.76 -23.18
CA LEU A 248 3.98 -14.98 -24.12
C LEU A 248 5.05 -14.19 -23.39
N THR A 249 6.08 -13.80 -24.14
CA THR A 249 6.99 -12.73 -23.77
C THR A 249 6.84 -11.59 -24.76
N TRP A 250 7.05 -10.37 -24.29
CA TRP A 250 6.92 -9.16 -25.08
C TRP A 250 8.10 -8.23 -24.84
N ASN A 251 8.58 -7.58 -25.90
CA ASN A 251 9.55 -6.50 -25.80
C ASN A 251 9.26 -5.40 -26.81
N ARG A 252 9.72 -4.18 -26.50
CA ARG A 252 9.48 -2.97 -27.30
C ARG A 252 10.16 -2.97 -28.68
N VAL A 253 11.10 -3.88 -28.94
CA VAL A 253 11.83 -3.92 -30.24
C VAL A 253 11.24 -4.91 -31.24
N GLY A 254 10.25 -5.71 -30.82
CA GLY A 254 9.50 -6.60 -31.69
C GLY A 254 10.32 -7.80 -32.17
N THR A 255 10.58 -8.77 -31.28
CA THR A 255 11.10 -10.09 -31.67
C THR A 255 9.99 -11.13 -31.53
N TYR A 256 9.77 -11.95 -32.56
CA TYR A 256 8.75 -13.03 -32.63
C TYR A 256 7.29 -12.65 -32.96
N GLY A 257 7.02 -11.46 -33.51
CA GLY A 257 5.68 -11.13 -34.02
C GLY A 257 4.60 -11.00 -32.92
N THR A 258 5.03 -10.76 -31.68
CA THR A 258 4.18 -10.61 -30.48
C THR A 258 3.84 -9.15 -30.14
N GLY A 259 4.29 -8.18 -30.93
CA GLY A 259 3.88 -6.77 -30.84
C GLY A 259 4.71 -5.88 -31.75
N ASP A 260 4.14 -5.42 -32.86
CA ASP A 260 4.78 -4.45 -33.75
C ASP A 260 4.48 -3.04 -33.23
N LEU A 261 5.36 -2.49 -32.39
CA LEU A 261 5.32 -1.04 -32.15
C LEU A 261 5.47 -0.32 -33.50
N PRO A 262 4.71 0.75 -33.77
CA PRO A 262 4.96 1.60 -34.92
C PRO A 262 6.44 2.02 -34.96
N PRO A 263 7.11 2.04 -36.13
CA PRO A 263 8.55 2.27 -36.21
C PRO A 263 9.01 3.53 -35.46
N GLU A 264 8.22 4.60 -35.49
CA GLU A 264 8.45 5.83 -34.76
C GLU A 264 8.43 5.66 -33.23
N ILE A 265 7.51 4.85 -32.70
CA ILE A 265 7.42 4.55 -31.27
C ILE A 265 8.52 3.57 -30.87
N ARG A 266 8.80 2.56 -31.69
CA ARG A 266 9.90 1.63 -31.48
C ARG A 266 11.23 2.38 -31.39
N ASP A 267 11.52 3.25 -32.36
CA ASP A 267 12.79 3.97 -32.41
C ASP A 267 12.90 5.01 -31.28
N LEU A 268 11.78 5.61 -30.87
CA LEU A 268 11.71 6.48 -29.69
C LEU A 268 12.05 5.72 -28.42
N THR A 269 11.39 4.56 -28.20
CA THR A 269 11.43 3.83 -26.93
C THR A 269 12.62 2.88 -26.79
N ALA A 270 13.17 2.41 -27.91
CA ALA A 270 14.32 1.51 -27.99
C ALA A 270 15.48 1.83 -27.02
N PRO A 271 15.92 3.09 -26.86
CA PRO A 271 17.08 3.43 -26.02
C PRO A 271 16.86 3.26 -24.50
N THR A 272 15.63 3.12 -24.03
CA THR A 272 15.34 2.88 -22.61
C THR A 272 15.86 1.51 -22.18
N TYR A 273 16.05 1.31 -20.88
CA TYR A 273 16.47 0.01 -20.35
C TYR A 273 15.33 -0.79 -19.73
N ASN A 274 14.34 -0.14 -19.14
CA ASN A 274 13.42 -0.82 -18.23
C ASN A 274 11.98 -0.37 -18.46
N PHE A 275 11.06 -1.27 -18.18
CA PHE A 275 9.72 -0.93 -17.70
C PHE A 275 9.73 -1.12 -16.18
N HIS A 276 8.75 -0.52 -15.48
CA HIS A 276 8.71 -0.59 -14.03
C HIS A 276 7.51 -1.34 -13.51
N ASP A 277 6.31 -0.82 -13.76
CA ASP A 277 5.05 -1.33 -13.20
C ASP A 277 4.00 -1.49 -14.30
N ALA A 278 2.97 -2.28 -14.00
CA ALA A 278 1.87 -2.53 -14.91
C ALA A 278 0.53 -2.67 -14.17
N SER A 279 -0.55 -2.32 -14.85
CA SER A 279 -1.91 -2.65 -14.43
C SER A 279 -2.83 -2.91 -15.60
N THR A 280 -4.01 -3.49 -15.33
CA THR A 280 -5.04 -3.72 -16.33
C THR A 280 -6.35 -3.03 -15.97
N ASN A 281 -7.20 -2.82 -16.98
CA ASN A 281 -8.61 -2.57 -16.73
C ASN A 281 -9.29 -3.80 -16.11
N GLU A 282 -10.54 -3.64 -15.68
CA GLU A 282 -11.29 -4.69 -14.96
C GLU A 282 -11.44 -5.97 -15.79
N ASP A 283 -11.73 -5.83 -17.09
CA ASP A 283 -11.89 -6.96 -18.01
C ASP A 283 -10.54 -7.60 -18.44
N GLY A 284 -9.40 -7.02 -18.07
CA GLY A 284 -8.07 -7.49 -18.46
C GLY A 284 -7.72 -7.30 -19.94
N THR A 285 -8.55 -6.58 -20.70
CA THR A 285 -8.40 -6.35 -22.15
C THR A 285 -7.49 -5.17 -22.51
N ARG A 286 -7.07 -4.39 -21.52
CA ARG A 286 -6.07 -3.33 -21.64
C ARG A 286 -4.96 -3.52 -20.62
N LEU A 287 -3.73 -3.32 -21.06
CA LEU A 287 -2.53 -3.33 -20.24
C LEU A 287 -1.87 -1.95 -20.30
N TYR A 288 -1.70 -1.33 -19.14
CA TYR A 288 -1.07 -0.03 -18.93
C TYR A 288 0.29 -0.27 -18.29
N ILE A 289 1.37 0.23 -18.89
CA ILE A 289 2.73 -0.06 -18.42
C ILE A 289 3.55 1.21 -18.34
N ALA A 290 4.23 1.40 -17.20
CA ALA A 290 5.16 2.50 -16.98
C ALA A 290 6.50 2.23 -17.68
N LEU A 291 6.81 2.98 -18.74
CA LEU A 291 8.10 2.91 -19.40
C LEU A 291 9.12 3.78 -18.66
N TYR A 292 10.07 3.12 -17.98
CA TYR A 292 11.05 3.75 -17.10
C TYR A 292 12.18 4.39 -17.90
N GLY A 293 12.01 5.66 -18.25
CA GLY A 293 12.94 6.45 -19.07
C GLY A 293 13.53 7.65 -18.33
N GLY A 294 13.67 8.75 -19.06
CA GLY A 294 14.04 10.05 -18.49
C GLY A 294 15.56 10.27 -18.41
N THR A 295 15.97 11.33 -17.72
CA THR A 295 17.39 11.72 -17.61
C THR A 295 18.17 10.87 -16.58
N GLN A 296 17.50 9.92 -15.94
CA GLN A 296 18.11 9.06 -14.93
C GLN A 296 19.00 7.99 -15.57
N PRO A 297 20.20 7.71 -15.01
CA PRO A 297 21.07 6.67 -15.55
C PRO A 297 20.44 5.27 -15.60
N LEU A 298 19.48 4.99 -14.72
CA LEU A 298 18.74 3.72 -14.68
C LEU A 298 17.65 3.62 -15.77
N GLY A 299 17.24 4.73 -16.40
CA GLY A 299 16.18 4.76 -17.41
C GLY A 299 16.61 4.67 -18.88
N GLY A 300 17.90 4.73 -19.18
CA GLY A 300 18.33 4.77 -20.59
C GLY A 300 19.71 5.38 -20.84
N GLY A 301 20.25 6.04 -19.82
CA GLY A 301 21.55 6.70 -19.88
C GLY A 301 21.33 8.21 -19.79
N GLY A 302 21.98 8.86 -18.83
CA GLY A 302 21.79 10.28 -18.52
C GLY A 302 22.24 11.24 -19.62
N GLY A 303 21.55 11.23 -20.76
CA GLY A 303 21.72 12.05 -21.97
C GLY A 303 20.47 12.01 -22.88
N GLU A 304 20.53 12.69 -24.03
CA GLU A 304 19.39 12.89 -24.97
C GLU A 304 18.68 11.61 -25.48
N PRO A 305 19.36 10.46 -25.76
CA PRO A 305 18.66 9.26 -26.21
C PRO A 305 17.83 8.65 -25.07
N GLY A 306 16.50 8.61 -25.21
CA GLY A 306 15.59 7.99 -24.23
C GLY A 306 14.92 8.95 -23.24
N ARG A 307 15.27 10.25 -23.26
CA ARG A 307 14.62 11.29 -22.44
C ARG A 307 13.10 11.27 -22.59
N CYS A 308 12.61 11.35 -23.83
CA CYS A 308 11.18 11.35 -24.15
C CYS A 308 10.58 9.97 -24.40
N ALA A 309 11.37 8.91 -24.21
CA ALA A 309 10.85 7.56 -24.15
C ALA A 309 10.28 7.23 -22.76
N ASN A 310 10.45 8.14 -21.81
CA ASN A 310 9.67 8.14 -20.59
C ASN A 310 8.20 8.36 -21.03
N GLY A 311 7.34 7.33 -20.98
CA GLY A 311 5.89 7.53 -21.06
C GLY A 311 5.02 6.37 -20.55
N LEU A 312 3.70 6.59 -20.53
CA LEU A 312 2.72 5.52 -20.33
C LEU A 312 2.52 4.80 -21.68
N MET A 313 2.70 3.47 -21.70
CA MET A 313 2.37 2.65 -22.86
C MET A 313 1.05 1.91 -22.62
N VAL A 314 0.15 1.97 -23.61
CA VAL A 314 -1.12 1.25 -23.61
C VAL A 314 -1.07 0.15 -24.66
N LEU A 315 -1.31 -1.09 -24.22
CA LEU A 315 -1.39 -2.27 -25.08
C LEU A 315 -2.79 -2.90 -25.00
N ASP A 316 -3.27 -3.43 -26.12
CA ASP A 316 -4.46 -4.27 -26.19
C ASP A 316 -4.06 -5.70 -25.78
N SER A 317 -4.64 -6.16 -24.67
CA SER A 317 -4.42 -7.50 -24.12
C SER A 317 -5.64 -8.41 -24.31
N SER A 318 -6.56 -8.08 -25.22
CA SER A 318 -7.80 -8.86 -25.45
C SER A 318 -7.52 -10.31 -25.86
N ASP A 319 -6.47 -10.56 -26.65
CA ASP A 319 -6.05 -11.92 -26.99
C ASP A 319 -5.69 -12.75 -25.75
N VAL A 320 -5.03 -12.12 -24.77
CA VAL A 320 -4.64 -12.73 -23.50
C VAL A 320 -5.88 -12.97 -22.64
N ALA A 321 -6.71 -11.94 -22.43
CA ALA A 321 -7.91 -12.01 -21.62
C ALA A 321 -8.90 -13.08 -22.13
N GLU A 322 -9.08 -13.15 -23.45
CA GLU A 322 -9.98 -14.11 -24.09
C GLU A 322 -9.34 -15.49 -24.35
N ARG A 323 -8.08 -15.71 -23.93
CA ARG A 323 -7.34 -16.97 -24.12
C ARG A 323 -7.25 -17.40 -25.59
N ARG A 324 -7.07 -16.44 -26.50
CA ARG A 324 -6.95 -16.73 -27.94
C ARG A 324 -5.63 -17.48 -28.22
N PRO A 325 -5.60 -18.42 -29.18
CA PRO A 325 -4.37 -19.11 -29.56
C PRO A 325 -3.31 -18.13 -30.09
N ASN A 326 -2.05 -18.30 -29.67
CA ASN A 326 -0.92 -17.42 -30.02
C ASN A 326 -1.20 -15.95 -29.70
N PRO A 327 -1.50 -15.63 -28.42
CA PRO A 327 -1.94 -14.31 -28.04
C PRO A 327 -0.86 -13.25 -28.29
N LYS A 328 -1.30 -12.03 -28.58
CA LYS A 328 -0.43 -10.86 -28.77
C LYS A 328 -0.79 -9.75 -27.80
N LEU A 329 0.17 -8.86 -27.60
CA LEU A 329 -0.08 -7.54 -27.01
C LEU A 329 0.07 -6.51 -28.11
N GLU A 330 -1.06 -5.97 -28.58
CA GLU A 330 -1.07 -5.02 -29.70
C GLU A 330 -0.90 -3.59 -29.20
N PHE A 331 -0.17 -2.76 -29.95
CA PHE A 331 0.02 -1.36 -29.58
C PHE A 331 -1.28 -0.56 -29.74
N VAL A 332 -1.64 0.21 -28.71
CA VAL A 332 -2.74 1.19 -28.77
C VAL A 332 -2.18 2.60 -28.86
N SER A 333 -1.42 3.01 -27.84
CA SER A 333 -0.85 4.36 -27.77
C SER A 333 0.36 4.45 -26.84
N PHE A 334 1.05 5.58 -26.93
CA PHE A 334 2.13 5.95 -26.03
C PHE A 334 2.01 7.44 -25.70
N LEU A 335 1.99 7.78 -24.41
CA LEU A 335 2.00 9.16 -23.92
C LEU A 335 3.37 9.47 -23.31
N SER A 336 4.17 10.29 -23.98
CA SER A 336 5.46 10.73 -23.43
C SER A 336 5.25 11.79 -22.36
N TRP A 337 6.02 11.75 -21.27
CA TRP A 337 6.06 12.88 -20.32
C TRP A 337 6.71 14.14 -20.91
N CYS A 338 7.37 14.06 -22.07
CA CYS A 338 7.76 15.25 -22.83
C CYS A 338 6.58 15.95 -23.53
N ASP A 339 5.46 15.25 -23.75
CA ASP A 339 4.25 15.84 -24.34
C ASP A 339 3.44 16.64 -23.31
N GLU A 340 3.79 16.50 -22.04
CA GLU A 340 3.16 17.18 -20.94
C GLU A 340 3.55 18.68 -20.93
N PRO A 341 2.59 19.61 -20.75
CA PRO A 341 2.93 21.02 -20.61
C PRO A 341 3.93 21.25 -19.48
N ASP A 342 4.98 22.03 -19.76
CA ASP A 342 6.04 22.36 -18.79
C ASP A 342 5.41 22.74 -17.43
N PRO A 343 5.63 21.91 -16.38
CA PRO A 343 5.10 22.19 -15.06
C PRO A 343 5.75 23.41 -14.39
N GLY A 344 6.87 23.90 -14.93
CA GLY A 344 7.71 24.92 -14.32
C GLY A 344 8.70 24.35 -13.31
N GLY A 345 9.78 25.09 -13.06
CA GLY A 345 10.73 24.82 -11.98
C GLY A 345 11.88 23.87 -12.33
N TYR A 346 11.59 22.70 -12.90
CA TYR A 346 12.59 21.88 -13.57
C TYR A 346 12.25 21.79 -15.07
N GLU A 347 13.07 21.16 -15.90
CA GLU A 347 12.75 21.00 -17.34
C GLU A 347 11.42 20.21 -17.55
N ASP A 348 11.05 19.87 -18.79
CA ASP A 348 9.87 19.04 -19.08
C ASP A 348 9.80 17.73 -18.24
N GLY A 349 8.67 17.01 -18.29
CA GLY A 349 8.37 15.82 -17.45
C GLY A 349 9.32 14.61 -17.58
N SER A 350 10.47 14.77 -18.24
CA SER A 350 11.49 13.74 -18.43
C SER A 350 12.58 13.68 -17.35
N THR A 351 12.55 14.55 -16.33
CA THR A 351 13.62 14.64 -15.31
C THR A 351 13.57 13.52 -14.24
N ALA A 352 12.43 12.86 -14.07
CA ALA A 352 12.27 11.62 -13.30
C ALA A 352 11.68 10.53 -14.19
N ALA A 353 11.93 9.26 -13.85
CA ALA A 353 11.41 8.12 -14.59
C ALA A 353 10.00 7.79 -14.10
N SER A 354 9.07 7.39 -14.96
CA SER A 354 7.81 6.87 -14.43
C SER A 354 7.99 5.53 -13.77
N HIS A 355 7.13 5.31 -12.78
CA HIS A 355 7.29 4.27 -11.82
C HIS A 355 6.02 3.44 -11.68
N ALA A 356 5.08 3.83 -10.81
CA ALA A 356 3.88 3.04 -10.55
C ALA A 356 2.74 3.47 -11.48
N THR A 357 1.88 2.53 -11.88
CA THR A 357 0.73 2.81 -12.75
C THR A 357 -0.47 1.94 -12.44
N VAL A 358 -1.59 2.58 -12.08
CA VAL A 358 -2.84 1.87 -11.72
C VAL A 358 -4.01 2.44 -12.50
N TYR A 359 -4.71 1.58 -13.21
CA TYR A 359 -6.04 1.87 -13.77
C TYR A 359 -7.09 1.93 -12.64
N ALA A 360 -7.92 2.97 -12.67
CA ALA A 360 -9.11 3.08 -11.84
C ALA A 360 -10.18 3.95 -12.49
N LYS A 361 -11.44 3.67 -12.16
CA LYS A 361 -12.59 4.49 -12.51
C LYS A 361 -12.93 5.43 -11.37
N HIS A 362 -13.00 6.72 -11.66
CA HIS A 362 -13.33 7.74 -10.68
C HIS A 362 -14.85 7.74 -10.40
N GLN A 363 -15.25 8.22 -9.22
CA GLN A 363 -16.67 8.40 -8.85
C GLN A 363 -17.48 9.28 -9.84
N ASN A 364 -16.84 10.07 -10.70
CA ASN A 364 -17.52 10.81 -11.79
C ASN A 364 -17.88 9.92 -13.00
N GLY A 365 -17.51 8.64 -12.99
CA GLY A 365 -17.76 7.65 -14.02
C GLY A 365 -16.72 7.57 -15.13
N LYS A 366 -15.69 8.43 -15.13
CA LYS A 366 -14.59 8.39 -16.11
C LYS A 366 -13.47 7.46 -15.65
N GLU A 367 -12.78 6.89 -16.63
CA GLU A 367 -11.64 6.01 -16.42
C GLU A 367 -10.34 6.81 -16.50
N TYR A 368 -9.43 6.51 -15.58
CA TYR A 368 -8.12 7.15 -15.49
C TYR A 368 -7.04 6.10 -15.30
N VAL A 369 -5.82 6.48 -15.67
CA VAL A 369 -4.61 5.86 -15.13
C VAL A 369 -3.97 6.86 -14.18
N ILE A 370 -3.71 6.44 -12.95
CA ILE A 370 -2.89 7.21 -12.00
C ILE A 370 -1.44 6.75 -12.17
N THR A 371 -0.50 7.69 -12.16
CA THR A 371 0.93 7.35 -12.24
C THR A 371 1.80 8.26 -11.39
N THR A 372 2.93 7.72 -10.93
CA THR A 372 3.95 8.37 -10.12
C THR A 372 5.33 8.30 -10.80
N ASP A 373 6.29 9.02 -10.21
CA ASP A 373 7.67 9.11 -10.70
C ASP A 373 8.71 8.63 -9.69
N GLU A 374 9.80 8.05 -10.19
CA GLU A 374 10.98 7.66 -9.43
C GLU A 374 12.26 8.36 -9.95
N GLY A 375 13.13 8.75 -9.01
CA GLY A 375 14.53 9.03 -9.33
C GLY A 375 15.36 9.43 -8.10
N PRO A 376 16.35 10.37 -8.16
CA PRO A 376 17.39 10.51 -7.15
C PRO A 376 16.91 10.88 -5.74
N ALA A 377 15.69 11.43 -5.62
CA ALA A 377 15.04 11.69 -4.34
C ALA A 377 14.68 10.41 -3.57
N LEU A 378 14.75 9.22 -4.19
CA LEU A 378 14.55 7.91 -3.56
C LEU A 378 15.32 7.77 -2.24
N THR A 379 16.56 8.24 -2.22
CA THR A 379 17.47 8.13 -1.06
C THR A 379 17.13 9.11 0.07
N GLY A 380 16.19 10.03 -0.16
CA GLY A 380 15.75 11.03 0.80
C GLY A 380 16.63 12.28 0.88
N SER A 381 17.71 12.39 0.11
CA SER A 381 18.63 13.52 0.23
C SER A 381 18.08 14.80 -0.39
N ALA A 382 18.33 15.95 0.24
CA ALA A 382 18.05 17.26 -0.34
C ALA A 382 18.64 17.40 -1.75
N GLN A 383 19.89 16.96 -1.97
CA GLN A 383 20.50 17.00 -3.30
C GLN A 383 19.78 16.13 -4.33
N GLY A 384 19.17 15.02 -3.91
CA GLY A 384 18.36 14.16 -4.77
C GLY A 384 17.04 14.83 -5.16
N ALA A 385 16.33 15.42 -4.18
CA ALA A 385 15.11 16.18 -4.41
C ALA A 385 15.33 17.40 -5.33
N CYS A 386 16.48 18.08 -5.19
CA CYS A 386 16.82 19.22 -6.05
C CYS A 386 17.26 18.86 -7.48
N ARG A 387 17.22 17.59 -7.89
CA ARG A 387 17.68 17.14 -9.21
C ARG A 387 16.57 16.74 -10.18
N GLN A 388 15.31 16.69 -9.73
CA GLN A 388 14.21 16.19 -10.55
C GLN A 388 12.86 16.73 -10.08
N LEU A 389 11.89 16.73 -11.00
CA LEU A 389 10.47 16.75 -10.68
C LEU A 389 10.00 15.34 -10.38
N THR A 390 9.37 15.13 -9.24
CA THR A 390 8.63 13.91 -8.96
C THR A 390 7.29 14.25 -8.34
N TYR A 391 6.22 13.77 -8.94
CA TYR A 391 4.85 13.99 -8.49
C TYR A 391 3.96 12.83 -8.94
N ALA A 392 2.68 12.91 -8.57
CA ALA A 392 1.66 12.05 -9.14
C ALA A 392 0.74 12.83 -10.07
N ARG A 393 0.14 12.15 -11.04
CA ARG A 393 -0.79 12.75 -12.01
C ARG A 393 -1.86 11.76 -12.45
N LEU A 394 -3.00 12.29 -12.90
CA LEU A 394 -4.05 11.53 -13.57
C LEU A 394 -3.91 11.62 -15.09
N ILE A 395 -4.05 10.50 -15.77
CA ILE A 395 -4.13 10.40 -17.22
C ILE A 395 -5.57 10.06 -17.60
N ASP A 396 -6.22 10.96 -18.34
CA ASP A 396 -7.54 10.71 -18.92
C ASP A 396 -7.39 9.73 -20.09
N ILE A 397 -8.03 8.57 -19.96
CA ILE A 397 -8.04 7.50 -20.96
C ILE A 397 -9.41 7.31 -21.61
N SER A 398 -10.29 8.32 -21.54
CA SER A 398 -11.60 8.29 -22.23
C SER A 398 -11.46 8.06 -23.74
N ASP A 399 -10.31 8.42 -24.33
CA ASP A 399 -9.83 7.93 -25.62
C ASP A 399 -8.42 7.37 -25.45
N GLU A 400 -8.34 6.04 -25.35
CA GLU A 400 -7.09 5.31 -25.18
C GLU A 400 -6.11 5.42 -26.36
N ASN A 401 -6.55 5.91 -27.53
CA ASN A 401 -5.67 6.17 -28.66
C ASN A 401 -4.97 7.53 -28.54
N ALA A 402 -5.47 8.40 -27.66
CA ALA A 402 -4.94 9.73 -27.41
C ALA A 402 -5.02 10.08 -25.90
N PRO A 403 -4.39 9.28 -25.02
CA PRO A 403 -4.38 9.55 -23.59
C PRO A 403 -3.69 10.90 -23.32
N ARG A 404 -4.15 11.59 -22.29
CA ARG A 404 -3.63 12.92 -21.94
C ARG A 404 -3.59 13.12 -20.43
N THR A 405 -2.57 13.81 -19.95
CA THR A 405 -2.55 14.28 -18.57
C THR A 405 -3.75 15.20 -18.32
N VAL A 406 -4.47 14.96 -17.23
CA VAL A 406 -5.55 15.83 -16.78
C VAL A 406 -4.92 17.15 -16.29
N PRO A 407 -5.26 18.30 -16.88
CA PRO A 407 -4.73 19.59 -16.42
C PRO A 407 -5.04 19.80 -14.94
N GLY A 408 -4.06 20.25 -14.16
CA GLY A 408 -4.22 20.51 -12.73
C GLY A 408 -4.24 19.27 -11.83
N SER A 409 -4.33 18.05 -12.37
CA SER A 409 -4.34 16.80 -11.58
C SER A 409 -3.04 16.45 -10.85
N ARG A 410 -2.00 17.28 -11.03
CA ARG A 410 -0.72 17.05 -10.40
C ARG A 410 -0.84 17.28 -8.91
N TRP A 411 -0.38 16.30 -8.14
CA TRP A 411 -0.12 16.50 -6.73
C TRP A 411 1.39 16.44 -6.50
N THR A 412 1.95 17.59 -6.11
CA THR A 412 3.39 17.79 -5.89
C THR A 412 3.59 18.37 -4.48
N PRO A 413 4.28 17.66 -3.57
CA PRO A 413 4.68 18.20 -2.28
C PRO A 413 5.62 19.40 -2.44
N GLU A 414 5.56 20.38 -1.53
CA GLU A 414 6.46 21.55 -1.55
C GLU A 414 7.95 21.17 -1.61
N VAL A 415 8.38 20.07 -0.99
CA VAL A 415 9.78 19.60 -1.09
C VAL A 415 10.20 19.07 -2.46
N ASN A 416 9.25 18.80 -3.35
CA ASN A 416 9.51 18.41 -4.73
C ASN A 416 9.41 19.60 -5.69
N GLU A 417 9.10 20.80 -5.20
CA GLU A 417 9.05 22.03 -5.98
C GLU A 417 10.44 22.66 -6.12
N ALA A 418 10.79 23.07 -7.34
CA ALA A 418 12.14 23.54 -7.67
C ALA A 418 12.53 24.80 -6.90
N GLU A 419 11.56 25.68 -6.69
CA GLU A 419 11.75 26.94 -5.97
C GLU A 419 12.20 26.73 -4.52
N ASN A 420 11.88 25.58 -3.94
CA ASN A 420 12.24 25.22 -2.57
C ASN A 420 13.64 24.59 -2.45
N CYS A 421 14.32 24.30 -3.56
CA CYS A 421 15.62 23.62 -3.58
C CYS A 421 16.68 24.26 -2.67
N GLN A 422 16.78 25.60 -2.67
CA GLN A 422 17.76 26.30 -1.85
C GLN A 422 17.46 26.12 -0.35
N THR A 423 16.18 26.18 0.02
CA THR A 423 15.71 25.92 1.39
C THR A 423 16.05 24.50 1.84
N LEU A 424 15.83 23.52 0.96
CA LEU A 424 16.15 22.11 1.23
C LEU A 424 17.64 21.93 1.56
N LEU A 425 18.52 22.52 0.76
CA LEU A 425 19.97 22.45 0.93
C LEU A 425 20.43 23.17 2.20
N ASP A 426 19.95 24.40 2.42
CA ASP A 426 20.39 25.25 3.55
C ASP A 426 19.94 24.70 4.90
N GLN A 427 18.75 24.11 4.97
CA GLN A 427 18.20 23.55 6.19
C GLN A 427 18.43 22.03 6.33
N ASN A 428 19.20 21.44 5.40
CA ASN A 428 19.56 20.03 5.40
C ASN A 428 18.31 19.13 5.51
N TYR A 429 17.34 19.36 4.64
CA TYR A 429 16.12 18.55 4.59
C TYR A 429 16.43 17.10 4.23
N HIS A 430 15.63 16.21 4.79
CA HIS A 430 15.36 14.91 4.21
C HIS A 430 14.03 15.00 3.47
N ALA A 431 14.04 14.72 2.17
CA ALA A 431 12.92 14.89 1.25
C ALA A 431 12.85 13.69 0.31
N GLY A 432 11.68 13.06 0.20
CA GLY A 432 11.46 11.89 -0.65
C GLY A 432 10.79 12.23 -1.98
N MET A 433 10.00 11.28 -2.47
CA MET A 433 9.16 11.42 -3.65
C MET A 433 8.00 10.45 -3.58
N THR A 434 6.91 10.78 -4.26
CA THR A 434 5.77 9.89 -4.49
C THR A 434 6.21 8.63 -5.23
N HIS A 435 6.09 7.46 -4.61
CA HIS A 435 6.69 6.22 -5.14
C HIS A 435 5.61 5.23 -5.59
N TYR A 436 5.02 4.47 -4.68
CA TYR A 436 3.86 3.60 -4.95
C TYR A 436 2.58 4.21 -4.38
N PHE A 437 1.44 3.61 -4.69
CA PHE A 437 0.17 4.10 -4.19
C PHE A 437 -0.94 3.05 -4.29
N ALA A 438 -2.04 3.31 -3.60
CA ALA A 438 -3.30 2.63 -3.85
C ALA A 438 -4.44 3.66 -3.95
N VAL A 439 -5.57 3.24 -4.52
CA VAL A 439 -6.83 3.99 -4.47
C VAL A 439 -7.78 3.37 -3.44
N ASP A 440 -8.77 4.13 -2.99
CA ASP A 440 -9.81 3.65 -2.07
C ASP A 440 -10.76 2.63 -2.72
N ASP A 441 -11.17 2.87 -3.95
CA ASP A 441 -12.03 1.97 -4.72
C ASP A 441 -11.69 2.05 -6.22
N ARG A 442 -11.24 0.94 -6.83
CA ARG A 442 -10.87 0.94 -8.25
C ARG A 442 -12.06 1.21 -9.18
N ASP A 443 -13.31 1.03 -8.73
CA ASP A 443 -14.52 1.25 -9.53
C ASP A 443 -15.21 2.60 -9.29
N GLY A 444 -14.74 3.36 -8.31
CA GLY A 444 -15.34 4.62 -7.91
C GLY A 444 -14.42 5.49 -7.06
N PHE A 445 -13.14 5.56 -7.42
CA PHE A 445 -12.15 6.17 -6.53
C PHE A 445 -12.45 7.65 -6.28
N ARG A 446 -12.05 8.10 -5.09
CA ARG A 446 -11.94 9.50 -4.70
C ARG A 446 -10.57 9.78 -4.09
N TYR A 447 -10.08 8.87 -3.26
CA TYR A 447 -8.83 9.06 -2.53
C TYR A 447 -7.70 8.27 -3.17
N VAL A 448 -6.51 8.88 -3.16
CA VAL A 448 -5.26 8.19 -3.50
C VAL A 448 -4.34 8.23 -2.27
N PHE A 449 -3.82 7.06 -1.90
CA PHE A 449 -2.90 6.85 -0.78
C PHE A 449 -1.49 6.68 -1.31
N TYR A 450 -0.72 7.76 -1.34
CA TYR A 450 0.64 7.76 -1.84
C TYR A 450 1.63 7.31 -0.77
N ALA A 451 2.40 6.24 -1.05
CA ALA A 451 3.58 5.87 -0.30
C ALA A 451 4.79 6.65 -0.84
N SER A 452 5.09 7.77 -0.21
CA SER A 452 6.00 8.80 -0.73
C SER A 452 7.42 8.71 -0.16
N SER A 453 7.98 7.51 -0.01
CA SER A 453 9.32 7.26 0.53
C SER A 453 9.53 7.94 1.88
N ASN A 454 10.42 8.95 1.95
CA ASN A 454 10.76 9.65 3.19
C ASN A 454 9.72 10.69 3.60
N GLN A 455 8.70 10.91 2.77
CA GLN A 455 7.61 11.83 3.06
C GLN A 455 6.43 11.13 3.76
N GLY A 456 6.52 9.81 3.99
CA GLY A 456 5.47 9.02 4.62
C GLY A 456 4.33 8.67 3.68
N ILE A 457 3.17 8.37 4.27
CA ILE A 457 1.91 8.18 3.55
C ILE A 457 1.21 9.53 3.41
N ARG A 458 0.76 9.87 2.20
CA ARG A 458 -0.03 11.07 1.89
C ARG A 458 -1.38 10.66 1.34
N VAL A 459 -2.44 11.27 1.86
CA VAL A 459 -3.82 11.04 1.40
C VAL A 459 -4.27 12.26 0.62
N VAL A 460 -4.60 12.04 -0.64
CA VAL A 460 -4.99 13.10 -1.55
C VAL A 460 -6.40 12.84 -2.04
N ASP A 461 -7.26 13.84 -1.86
CA ASP A 461 -8.65 13.85 -2.31
C ASP A 461 -8.71 14.35 -3.76
N TYR A 462 -9.18 13.50 -4.66
CA TYR A 462 -9.40 13.78 -6.08
C TYR A 462 -10.88 14.00 -6.40
N LEU A 463 -11.71 14.40 -5.43
CA LEU A 463 -13.12 14.77 -5.67
C LEU A 463 -13.27 15.69 -6.90
N ASP A 464 -12.38 16.66 -7.03
CA ASP A 464 -12.10 17.35 -8.28
C ASP A 464 -10.78 16.83 -8.88
N PRO A 465 -10.83 16.02 -9.97
CA PRO A 465 -9.64 15.48 -10.62
C PRO A 465 -8.67 16.55 -11.15
N GLU A 466 -9.11 17.80 -11.34
CA GLU A 466 -8.27 18.90 -11.81
C GLU A 466 -7.67 19.74 -10.66
N ASN A 467 -8.08 19.50 -9.41
CA ASN A 467 -7.64 20.24 -8.24
C ASN A 467 -7.53 19.32 -7.01
N PRO A 468 -6.51 18.43 -6.97
CA PRO A 468 -6.31 17.52 -5.84
C PRO A 468 -5.89 18.25 -4.57
N GLU A 469 -6.36 17.78 -3.42
CA GLU A 469 -6.08 18.36 -2.10
C GLU A 469 -5.48 17.30 -1.15
N GLU A 470 -4.37 17.60 -0.47
CA GLU A 470 -3.87 16.73 0.59
C GLU A 470 -4.70 16.90 1.86
N VAL A 471 -5.36 15.82 2.30
CA VAL A 471 -6.30 15.85 3.44
C VAL A 471 -5.74 15.18 4.70
N ALA A 472 -4.72 14.34 4.57
CA ALA A 472 -4.06 13.68 5.71
C ALA A 472 -2.66 13.18 5.35
N TYR A 473 -1.81 13.00 6.36
CA TYR A 473 -0.51 12.34 6.18
C TYR A 473 0.03 11.70 7.45
N PHE A 474 0.93 10.73 7.27
CA PHE A 474 1.66 10.11 8.35
C PHE A 474 3.10 9.76 7.95
N MET A 475 4.05 10.30 8.69
CA MET A 475 5.46 9.92 8.71
C MET A 475 5.79 9.24 10.03
N ALA A 476 6.20 7.97 9.94
CA ALA A 476 6.59 7.22 11.12
C ALA A 476 7.81 7.85 11.82
N PRO A 477 7.89 7.74 13.17
CA PRO A 477 9.14 8.00 13.87
C PRO A 477 10.25 7.08 13.36
N ARG A 478 11.52 7.46 13.57
CA ARG A 478 12.63 6.56 13.24
C ARG A 478 12.51 5.25 14.04
N HIS A 479 12.96 4.14 13.48
CA HIS A 479 13.13 2.92 14.28
C HIS A 479 14.22 3.16 15.35
N PRO A 480 13.98 2.84 16.63
CA PRO A 480 14.87 3.21 17.72
C PRO A 480 16.28 2.60 17.59
N THR A 481 16.39 1.41 17.02
CA THR A 481 17.64 0.62 16.96
C THR A 481 18.18 0.40 15.54
N LEU A 482 17.33 0.45 14.52
CA LEU A 482 17.68 0.10 13.13
C LEU A 482 17.90 1.34 12.26
N THR A 483 17.33 2.47 12.66
CA THR A 483 17.53 3.75 12.00
C THR A 483 18.49 4.60 12.82
N SER A 484 19.49 5.20 12.16
CA SER A 484 20.43 6.10 12.83
C SER A 484 19.69 7.25 13.52
N VAL A 485 20.26 7.80 14.60
CA VAL A 485 19.59 8.87 15.37
C VAL A 485 19.27 10.10 14.53
N THR A 486 20.08 10.37 13.49
CA THR A 486 19.87 11.48 12.54
C THR A 486 19.14 11.06 11.26
N GLY A 487 18.69 9.81 11.18
CA GLY A 487 17.95 9.26 10.05
C GLY A 487 16.44 9.34 10.23
N THR A 488 15.76 9.05 9.15
CA THR A 488 14.32 8.79 9.07
C THR A 488 14.12 7.37 8.54
N ASP A 489 12.92 6.84 8.69
CA ASP A 489 12.50 5.63 7.99
C ASP A 489 11.64 6.01 6.77
N TYR A 490 11.45 5.08 5.84
CA TYR A 490 10.72 5.33 4.59
C TYR A 490 9.70 4.25 4.26
N THR A 491 8.62 4.64 3.57
CA THR A 491 7.57 3.75 3.04
C THR A 491 7.59 3.75 1.52
N ARG A 492 7.73 2.57 0.91
CA ARG A 492 7.71 2.36 -0.55
C ARG A 492 6.95 1.09 -1.01
N PRO A 493 6.04 0.46 -0.26
CA PRO A 493 5.09 -0.47 -0.86
C PRO A 493 3.83 0.27 -1.32
N ASP A 494 2.96 -0.39 -2.07
CA ASP A 494 1.56 0.06 -2.18
C ASP A 494 0.91 0.19 -0.79
N ALA A 495 -0.17 0.96 -0.73
CA ALA A 495 -0.89 1.26 0.51
C ALA A 495 -2.34 0.79 0.45
N PRO A 496 -2.61 -0.53 0.26
CA PRO A 496 -3.96 -1.06 0.08
C PRO A 496 -4.93 -0.59 1.17
N TYR A 497 -6.12 -0.21 0.73
CA TYR A 497 -7.20 0.30 1.58
C TYR A 497 -8.24 -0.78 1.84
N ASP A 498 -8.68 -0.89 3.09
CA ASP A 498 -9.81 -1.72 3.49
C ASP A 498 -11.09 -0.88 3.49
N PRO A 499 -11.95 -0.94 2.46
CA PRO A 499 -13.17 -0.15 2.41
C PRO A 499 -14.22 -0.57 3.46
N GLN A 500 -14.10 -1.76 4.06
CA GLN A 500 -15.05 -2.19 5.10
C GLN A 500 -14.78 -1.52 6.44
N ASN A 501 -13.50 -1.29 6.75
CA ASN A 501 -13.05 -0.76 8.03
C ASN A 501 -12.37 0.62 7.94
N CYS A 502 -12.11 1.12 6.73
CA CYS A 502 -11.43 2.39 6.44
C CYS A 502 -9.98 2.45 6.95
N PHE A 503 -9.27 1.33 6.85
CA PHE A 503 -7.86 1.22 7.24
C PHE A 503 -6.95 1.21 6.02
N ILE A 504 -5.77 1.82 6.14
CA ILE A 504 -4.72 1.81 5.14
C ILE A 504 -3.62 0.89 5.65
N HIS A 505 -3.29 -0.14 4.87
CA HIS A 505 -2.25 -1.12 5.21
C HIS A 505 -1.00 -0.80 4.42
N THR A 506 0.12 -0.56 5.08
CA THR A 506 1.39 -0.29 4.39
C THR A 506 2.57 -0.62 5.29
N GLY A 507 3.79 -0.45 4.79
CA GLY A 507 5.00 -0.81 5.53
C GLY A 507 6.14 0.17 5.38
N TRP A 508 6.91 0.25 6.46
CA TRP A 508 8.14 1.01 6.53
C TRP A 508 9.33 0.09 6.53
N ASN A 509 10.41 0.54 5.90
CA ASN A 509 11.59 -0.27 5.70
C ASN A 509 12.18 -0.83 7.00
N GLN A 510 12.12 -0.11 8.12
CA GLN A 510 12.56 -0.62 9.44
C GLN A 510 11.43 -0.83 10.44
N ASN A 511 10.38 0.00 10.41
CA ASN A 511 9.26 -0.08 11.35
C ASN A 511 8.24 -1.20 11.05
N GLY A 512 8.40 -1.94 9.95
CA GLY A 512 7.54 -3.07 9.62
C GLY A 512 6.16 -2.63 9.10
N LEU A 513 5.15 -3.48 9.31
CA LEU A 513 3.76 -3.21 8.93
C LEU A 513 3.15 -2.15 9.86
N ILE A 514 2.51 -1.13 9.29
CA ILE A 514 1.70 -0.14 10.01
C ILE A 514 0.31 -0.10 9.38
N ILE A 515 -0.72 -0.13 10.23
CA ILE A 515 -2.12 0.05 9.87
C ILE A 515 -2.51 1.45 10.29
N LEU A 516 -2.97 2.27 9.34
CA LEU A 516 -3.32 3.67 9.53
C LEU A 516 -4.82 3.88 9.36
N GLU A 517 -5.34 4.95 9.96
CA GLU A 517 -6.72 5.41 9.81
C GLU A 517 -6.74 6.93 9.71
N ILE A 518 -7.50 7.46 8.75
CA ILE A 518 -7.77 8.91 8.65
C ILE A 518 -8.63 9.31 9.85
N THR A 519 -8.16 10.26 10.65
CA THR A 519 -8.83 10.65 11.91
C THR A 519 -9.83 11.78 11.73
N ASP A 520 -9.84 12.44 10.57
CA ASP A 520 -10.87 13.40 10.20
C ASP A 520 -12.13 12.67 9.69
N PRO A 521 -13.26 12.74 10.40
CA PRO A 521 -14.51 12.12 9.97
C PRO A 521 -15.07 12.71 8.66
N GLU A 522 -14.60 13.88 8.20
CA GLU A 522 -14.94 14.41 6.87
C GLU A 522 -14.43 13.51 5.74
N HIS A 523 -13.28 12.86 5.96
CA HIS A 523 -12.59 12.03 4.99
C HIS A 523 -12.57 10.53 5.36
N ASN A 524 -13.28 10.15 6.42
CA ASN A 524 -13.40 8.76 6.86
C ASN A 524 -14.89 8.36 7.04
N PRO A 525 -15.50 7.66 6.06
CA PRO A 525 -16.91 7.26 6.14
C PRO A 525 -17.19 6.27 7.28
N CYS A 526 -16.20 5.48 7.71
CA CYS A 526 -16.38 4.56 8.83
C CYS A 526 -16.53 5.27 10.17
N MET A 527 -15.93 6.44 10.35
CA MET A 527 -16.12 7.30 11.53
C MET A 527 -17.48 8.03 11.56
N ARG A 528 -18.23 7.99 10.45
CA ARG A 528 -19.59 8.54 10.32
C ARG A 528 -20.69 7.50 10.42
N LYS A 529 -20.34 6.22 10.62
CA LYS A 529 -21.31 5.16 10.91
C LYS A 529 -22.15 5.54 12.14
N THR A 530 -23.41 5.12 12.13
CA THR A 530 -24.33 5.29 13.26
C THR A 530 -24.80 3.95 13.78
N VAL A 531 -25.16 3.91 15.05
CA VAL A 531 -25.76 2.74 15.67
C VAL A 531 -27.02 3.11 16.44
N GLN A 532 -28.03 2.25 16.33
CA GLN A 532 -29.18 2.24 17.23
C GLN A 532 -29.59 0.80 17.50
N GLY A 533 -29.67 0.41 18.77
CA GLY A 533 -30.12 -0.92 19.14
C GLY A 533 -30.60 -1.01 20.58
N ALA A 534 -31.59 -1.86 20.79
CA ALA A 534 -32.07 -2.17 22.13
C ALA A 534 -32.58 -3.60 22.18
N GLY A 535 -32.43 -4.25 23.33
CA GLY A 535 -32.86 -5.63 23.49
C GLY A 535 -32.36 -6.31 24.75
N MET A 536 -32.53 -7.63 24.77
CA MET A 536 -31.98 -8.50 25.81
C MET A 536 -30.71 -9.15 25.28
N VAL A 537 -29.59 -9.01 25.97
CA VAL A 537 -28.36 -9.76 25.66
C VAL A 537 -28.27 -10.93 26.62
N THR A 538 -27.90 -12.10 26.10
CA THR A 538 -27.48 -13.24 26.93
C THR A 538 -25.98 -13.36 26.82
N GLY A 539 -25.27 -13.05 27.90
CA GLY A 539 -23.83 -13.15 27.95
C GLY A 539 -23.36 -14.60 27.99
N ASP A 540 -22.10 -14.83 27.61
CA ASP A 540 -21.50 -16.16 27.53
C ASP A 540 -21.46 -16.89 28.90
N ASN A 541 -21.42 -16.12 30.00
CA ASN A 541 -21.51 -16.62 31.37
C ASN A 541 -22.96 -16.95 31.83
N GLY A 542 -23.95 -16.70 30.97
CA GLY A 542 -25.38 -16.89 31.24
C GLY A 542 -26.08 -15.69 31.88
N GLU A 543 -25.41 -14.55 32.03
CA GLU A 543 -26.04 -13.31 32.49
C GLU A 543 -27.08 -12.80 31.47
N ARG A 544 -28.12 -12.15 31.97
CA ARG A 544 -29.20 -11.60 31.14
C ARG A 544 -29.36 -10.13 31.44
N VAL A 545 -29.02 -9.31 30.44
CA VAL A 545 -29.03 -7.86 30.61
C VAL A 545 -29.97 -7.21 29.63
N ARG A 546 -30.60 -6.12 30.05
CA ARG A 546 -31.24 -5.19 29.13
C ARG A 546 -30.16 -4.24 28.61
N PHE A 547 -30.12 -4.10 27.30
CA PHE A 547 -29.14 -3.34 26.54
C PHE A 547 -29.88 -2.27 25.73
N ASP A 548 -29.41 -1.02 25.80
CA ASP A 548 -29.88 0.11 24.98
C ASP A 548 -28.67 0.93 24.53
N LEU A 549 -28.48 1.06 23.23
CA LEU A 549 -27.33 1.69 22.59
C LEU A 549 -27.81 2.62 21.49
N GLN A 550 -27.29 3.82 21.48
CA GLN A 550 -27.39 4.72 20.34
C GLN A 550 -26.11 5.52 20.22
N ALA A 551 -25.58 5.71 19.02
CA ALA A 551 -24.52 6.67 18.80
C ALA A 551 -24.49 7.17 17.37
N ARG A 552 -24.11 8.44 17.23
CA ARG A 552 -23.89 9.10 15.94
C ARG A 552 -22.94 10.26 16.12
N ARG A 553 -22.24 10.63 15.04
CA ARG A 553 -21.47 11.86 14.99
C ARG A 553 -22.37 13.05 14.63
N THR A 554 -22.05 14.21 15.19
CA THR A 554 -22.69 15.51 14.93
C THR A 554 -21.61 16.58 14.85
N ASP A 555 -21.97 17.78 14.38
CA ASP A 555 -21.06 18.94 14.36
C ASP A 555 -20.49 19.29 15.75
N SER A 556 -21.20 18.92 16.83
CA SER A 556 -20.78 19.12 18.22
C SER A 556 -19.99 17.96 18.82
N GLY A 557 -19.65 16.93 18.03
CA GLY A 557 -18.98 15.71 18.50
C GLY A 557 -19.86 14.47 18.48
N ILE A 558 -19.46 13.44 19.20
CA ILE A 558 -20.19 12.16 19.26
C ILE A 558 -21.33 12.29 20.26
N MET A 559 -22.55 11.99 19.82
CA MET A 559 -23.73 11.94 20.68
C MET A 559 -24.20 10.52 20.86
N GLY A 560 -24.72 10.22 22.04
CA GLY A 560 -25.32 8.93 22.36
C GLY A 560 -24.68 8.30 23.58
N GLY A 561 -24.80 6.99 23.70
CA GLY A 561 -24.36 6.27 24.86
C GLY A 561 -24.88 4.85 24.91
N LEU A 562 -24.55 4.17 26.00
CA LEU A 562 -24.97 2.82 26.32
C LEU A 562 -25.61 2.79 27.70
N THR A 563 -26.68 2.03 27.85
CA THR A 563 -27.21 1.61 29.15
C THR A 563 -27.30 0.09 29.21
N VAL A 564 -26.70 -0.49 30.25
CA VAL A 564 -26.85 -1.91 30.62
C VAL A 564 -27.47 -1.98 32.00
N ARG A 565 -28.53 -2.80 32.13
CA ARG A 565 -29.20 -3.07 33.40
C ARG A 565 -29.42 -4.55 33.60
N GLY A 566 -29.23 -5.04 34.82
CA GLY A 566 -29.59 -6.40 35.21
C GLY A 566 -31.09 -6.67 35.04
N THR A 567 -31.45 -7.93 34.78
CA THR A 567 -32.85 -8.36 34.78
C THR A 567 -33.14 -9.36 35.90
N GLY A 568 -34.37 -9.35 36.41
CA GLY A 568 -34.79 -10.31 37.44
C GLY A 568 -34.61 -11.74 36.94
N GLY A 569 -33.78 -12.54 37.62
CA GLY A 569 -33.46 -13.92 37.27
C GLY A 569 -32.12 -14.13 36.55
N SER A 570 -31.27 -13.11 36.44
CA SER A 570 -29.87 -13.26 36.00
C SER A 570 -29.06 -14.13 36.95
N ARG A 571 -28.09 -14.87 36.40
CA ARG A 571 -27.13 -15.64 37.17
C ARG A 571 -25.95 -14.72 37.54
N GLY A 572 -25.91 -14.26 38.78
CA GLY A 572 -24.91 -13.31 39.28
C GLY A 572 -25.44 -11.88 39.44
N ASP A 573 -24.68 -11.05 40.15
CA ASP A 573 -24.95 -9.61 40.30
C ASP A 573 -24.49 -8.91 39.01
N VAL A 574 -25.45 -8.53 38.16
CA VAL A 574 -25.18 -7.74 36.95
C VAL A 574 -25.13 -6.27 37.36
N PRO A 575 -24.02 -5.55 37.09
CA PRO A 575 -23.91 -4.15 37.44
C PRO A 575 -24.75 -3.27 36.51
N ASP A 576 -25.15 -2.11 37.02
CA ASP A 576 -25.79 -1.06 36.25
C ASP A 576 -24.71 -0.22 35.57
N VAL A 577 -24.59 -0.32 34.24
CA VAL A 577 -23.62 0.43 33.44
C VAL A 577 -24.30 1.53 32.65
N GLU A 578 -23.72 2.73 32.67
CA GLU A 578 -24.13 3.88 31.89
C GLU A 578 -22.91 4.52 31.27
N VAL A 579 -22.92 4.71 29.95
CA VAL A 579 -21.86 5.40 29.19
C VAL A 579 -22.53 6.57 28.49
N ASP A 580 -22.10 7.78 28.80
CA ASP A 580 -22.73 9.03 28.34
C ASP A 580 -21.76 10.04 27.74
N ASP A 581 -20.44 9.81 27.87
CA ASP A 581 -19.39 10.61 27.23
C ASP A 581 -18.56 9.74 26.27
N LEU A 582 -18.89 9.80 24.98
CA LEU A 582 -18.25 9.00 23.93
C LEU A 582 -17.05 9.73 23.33
N THR A 583 -15.90 9.07 23.30
CA THR A 583 -14.62 9.59 22.78
C THR A 583 -14.21 8.98 21.44
N PHE A 584 -14.77 7.82 21.07
CA PHE A 584 -14.53 7.16 19.79
C PHE A 584 -15.82 6.58 19.22
N LEU A 585 -15.95 6.62 17.89
CA LEU A 585 -17.03 6.01 17.12
C LEU A 585 -16.47 5.72 15.72
N GLY A 586 -16.30 4.43 15.39
CA GLY A 586 -15.67 3.99 14.15
C GLY A 586 -15.62 2.48 14.02
N SER A 587 -14.82 1.99 13.07
CA SER A 587 -14.62 0.55 12.86
C SER A 587 -13.99 -0.12 14.08
N PRO A 588 -14.31 -1.39 14.38
CA PRO A 588 -13.60 -2.14 15.41
C PRO A 588 -12.11 -2.22 15.09
N ARG A 589 -11.30 -1.64 15.97
CA ARG A 589 -9.85 -1.62 15.89
C ARG A 589 -9.19 -2.47 16.97
N ASP A 590 -9.87 -2.61 18.11
CA ASP A 590 -9.33 -3.26 19.29
C ASP A 590 -10.00 -4.60 19.59
N ARG A 591 -9.50 -5.30 20.61
CA ARG A 591 -10.12 -6.53 21.12
C ARG A 591 -11.60 -6.28 21.45
N CYS A 592 -12.47 -6.95 20.69
CA CYS A 592 -13.93 -6.79 20.70
C CYS A 592 -14.68 -8.11 20.99
N GLY A 593 -14.08 -9.02 21.74
CA GLY A 593 -14.66 -10.33 22.04
C GLY A 593 -14.95 -11.11 20.76
N THR A 594 -16.22 -11.50 20.55
CA THR A 594 -16.68 -12.23 19.36
C THR A 594 -17.15 -11.31 18.21
N VAL A 595 -17.10 -9.99 18.38
CA VAL A 595 -17.47 -9.02 17.34
C VAL A 595 -16.26 -8.82 16.41
N PRO A 596 -16.35 -9.21 15.13
CA PRO A 596 -15.25 -9.06 14.19
C PRO A 596 -15.19 -7.64 13.60
N SER A 597 -14.04 -7.28 13.02
CA SER A 597 -13.87 -6.05 12.23
C SER A 597 -14.43 -6.24 10.81
N THR A 598 -15.73 -6.01 10.65
CA THR A 598 -16.46 -6.12 9.37
C THR A 598 -17.28 -4.86 9.10
N ALA A 599 -17.72 -4.67 7.86
CA ALA A 599 -18.46 -3.47 7.45
C ALA A 599 -19.69 -3.17 8.35
N ASN A 600 -20.39 -4.21 8.81
CA ASN A 600 -21.56 -4.16 9.69
C ASN A 600 -21.25 -4.13 11.20
N SER A 601 -19.98 -3.97 11.58
CA SER A 601 -19.55 -3.83 12.96
C SER A 601 -19.17 -2.40 13.29
N LEU A 602 -19.24 -2.06 14.58
CA LEU A 602 -18.92 -0.73 15.10
C LEU A 602 -18.29 -0.84 16.49
N GLN A 603 -17.27 -0.01 16.75
CA GLN A 603 -16.69 0.20 18.07
C GLN A 603 -16.98 1.62 18.56
N LEU A 604 -17.24 1.72 19.86
CA LEU A 604 -17.33 2.96 20.60
C LEU A 604 -16.42 2.87 21.83
N ASP A 605 -15.71 3.95 22.12
CA ASP A 605 -15.00 4.13 23.39
C ASP A 605 -15.61 5.33 24.13
N GLY A 606 -15.68 5.28 25.45
CA GLY A 606 -16.24 6.36 26.24
C GLY A 606 -16.09 6.20 27.74
N THR A 607 -16.56 7.18 28.50
CA THR A 607 -16.61 7.18 29.96
C THR A 607 -18.04 7.27 30.47
N GLY A 608 -18.23 6.87 31.72
CA GLY A 608 -19.50 6.87 32.41
C GLY A 608 -19.38 6.19 33.77
N THR A 609 -20.37 5.38 34.16
CA THR A 609 -20.42 4.73 35.48
C THR A 609 -20.76 3.24 35.44
N ILE A 610 -20.27 2.51 36.44
CA ILE A 610 -20.67 1.15 36.81
C ILE A 610 -21.11 1.15 38.28
N ASP A 611 -22.37 0.80 38.55
CA ASP A 611 -22.98 0.91 39.88
C ASP A 611 -22.78 2.30 40.53
N GLY A 612 -22.74 3.35 39.70
CA GLY A 612 -22.51 4.74 40.11
C GLY A 612 -21.04 5.11 40.38
N VAL A 613 -20.08 4.25 40.07
CA VAL A 613 -18.64 4.52 40.14
C VAL A 613 -18.08 4.84 38.75
N ASP A 614 -17.30 5.90 38.64
CA ASP A 614 -16.69 6.32 37.36
C ASP A 614 -15.82 5.22 36.74
N ALA A 615 -16.02 4.97 35.45
CA ALA A 615 -15.29 3.96 34.68
C ALA A 615 -15.21 4.35 33.19
N ALA A 616 -14.30 3.69 32.47
CA ALA A 616 -14.16 3.81 31.03
C ALA A 616 -14.51 2.47 30.36
N PHE A 617 -15.10 2.53 29.17
CA PHE A 617 -15.62 1.38 28.46
C PHE A 617 -15.26 1.38 27.00
N ARG A 618 -15.10 0.16 26.46
CA ARG A 618 -15.18 -0.14 25.04
C ARG A 618 -16.44 -0.94 24.77
N ILE A 619 -17.14 -0.59 23.70
CA ILE A 619 -18.39 -1.20 23.27
C ILE A 619 -18.22 -1.58 21.81
N CYS A 620 -18.43 -2.85 21.48
CA CYS A 620 -18.41 -3.32 20.10
C CYS A 620 -19.72 -4.02 19.79
N VAL A 621 -20.26 -3.79 18.60
CA VAL A 621 -21.50 -4.42 18.15
C VAL A 621 -21.40 -4.86 16.69
N GLN A 622 -22.20 -5.85 16.33
CA GLN A 622 -22.37 -6.30 14.94
C GLN A 622 -23.86 -6.42 14.61
N ASP A 623 -24.29 -5.78 13.51
CA ASP A 623 -25.64 -5.91 12.94
C ASP A 623 -25.68 -7.07 11.94
N ASN A 624 -26.23 -8.22 12.35
CA ASN A 624 -26.34 -9.41 11.49
C ASN A 624 -27.70 -9.50 10.78
N ALA A 625 -28.49 -8.42 10.78
CA ALA A 625 -29.82 -8.31 10.19
C ALA A 625 -30.76 -9.48 10.54
N ARG A 626 -31.63 -9.28 11.54
CA ARG A 626 -32.67 -10.26 11.89
C ARG A 626 -33.54 -10.67 10.68
N SER A 627 -33.37 -11.91 10.21
CA SER A 627 -34.29 -12.52 9.25
C SER A 627 -34.53 -14.01 9.53
N GLY A 628 -35.11 -14.35 10.69
CA GLY A 628 -35.79 -15.64 10.94
C GLY A 628 -34.97 -16.93 10.92
N GLN A 629 -33.78 -16.93 10.32
CA GLN A 629 -32.78 -18.00 10.20
C GLN A 629 -31.32 -17.46 10.20
N GLY A 630 -31.11 -16.14 10.35
CA GLY A 630 -29.78 -15.51 10.41
C GLY A 630 -29.10 -15.55 11.79
N LYS A 631 -27.77 -15.36 11.82
CA LYS A 631 -26.97 -15.22 13.05
C LYS A 631 -27.51 -14.06 13.90
N ALA A 632 -27.43 -14.17 15.23
CA ALA A 632 -27.86 -13.10 16.11
C ALA A 632 -26.89 -11.91 16.06
N ASP A 633 -27.39 -10.70 16.33
CA ASP A 633 -26.55 -9.52 16.54
C ASP A 633 -25.62 -9.78 17.73
N ARG A 634 -24.36 -9.36 17.61
CA ARG A 634 -23.33 -9.58 18.63
C ARG A 634 -23.08 -8.30 19.41
N VAL A 635 -22.80 -8.46 20.69
CA VAL A 635 -22.46 -7.37 21.61
C VAL A 635 -21.24 -7.76 22.42
N HIS A 636 -20.31 -6.82 22.54
CA HIS A 636 -19.19 -6.86 23.46
C HIS A 636 -19.13 -5.53 24.21
N VAL A 637 -19.04 -5.58 25.54
CA VAL A 637 -18.79 -4.41 26.39
C VAL A 637 -17.70 -4.80 27.35
N VAL A 638 -16.68 -3.97 27.50
CA VAL A 638 -15.59 -4.23 28.44
C VAL A 638 -15.20 -2.94 29.14
N CYS A 639 -15.00 -3.04 30.46
CA CYS A 639 -14.40 -2.00 31.25
C CYS A 639 -12.91 -1.91 30.96
N THR A 640 -12.45 -0.75 30.51
CA THR A 640 -11.04 -0.50 30.17
C THR A 640 -10.29 0.20 31.30
N SER A 641 -11.00 0.85 32.22
CA SER A 641 -10.46 1.49 33.42
C SER A 641 -11.54 1.67 34.49
N GLY A 642 -11.15 1.59 35.76
CA GLY A 642 -12.06 1.81 36.90
C GLY A 642 -12.79 0.57 37.41
N CYS A 643 -12.81 -0.53 36.65
CA CYS A 643 -13.44 -1.79 37.04
C CYS A 643 -12.90 -3.03 36.31
N ASP A 644 -13.36 -4.21 36.72
CA ASP A 644 -13.07 -5.51 36.10
C ASP A 644 -14.39 -6.20 35.75
N TRP A 645 -15.03 -5.72 34.68
CA TRP A 645 -16.31 -6.25 34.18
C TRP A 645 -16.33 -6.27 32.65
N SER A 646 -16.95 -7.30 32.10
CA SER A 646 -17.23 -7.39 30.67
C SER A 646 -18.49 -8.21 30.40
N LEU A 647 -19.12 -7.93 29.26
CA LEU A 647 -20.25 -8.64 28.70
C LEU A 647 -19.91 -9.00 27.26
N THR A 648 -19.93 -10.29 26.92
CA THR A 648 -19.85 -10.77 25.54
C THR A 648 -21.02 -11.69 25.30
N GLY A 649 -21.76 -11.51 24.21
CA GLY A 649 -22.85 -12.40 23.88
C GLY A 649 -23.73 -11.95 22.72
N GLU A 650 -24.88 -12.62 22.59
CA GLU A 650 -25.82 -12.43 21.49
C GLU A 650 -27.12 -11.74 21.94
N LEU A 651 -27.69 -10.93 21.05
CA LEU A 651 -28.98 -10.27 21.27
C LEU A 651 -30.15 -11.26 21.11
N ARG A 652 -30.83 -11.57 22.23
CA ARG A 652 -32.01 -12.43 22.36
C ARG A 652 -33.30 -11.61 22.50
N GLY A 653 -33.74 -10.96 21.43
CA GLY A 653 -34.96 -10.12 21.44
C GLY A 653 -34.58 -8.65 21.38
N GLY A 654 -34.87 -8.00 20.26
CA GLY A 654 -34.35 -6.66 19.93
C GLY A 654 -33.71 -6.65 18.55
N THR A 655 -33.08 -5.54 18.19
CA THR A 655 -32.24 -5.39 16.98
C THR A 655 -31.15 -4.39 17.26
N ILE A 656 -29.96 -4.61 16.71
CA ILE A 656 -28.95 -3.58 16.49
C ILE A 656 -29.04 -3.17 15.02
N ASN A 657 -28.93 -1.87 14.76
CA ASN A 657 -28.87 -1.33 13.41
C ASN A 657 -27.59 -0.52 13.29
N VAL A 658 -26.62 -1.03 12.52
CA VAL A 658 -25.43 -0.27 12.14
C VAL A 658 -25.68 0.28 10.73
N ARG A 659 -25.52 1.59 10.57
CA ARG A 659 -25.76 2.28 9.30
C ARG A 659 -24.53 3.06 8.88
N GLY A 660 -24.26 3.10 7.58
CA GLY A 660 -23.27 4.01 7.02
C GLY A 660 -23.77 5.46 7.02
N GLU A 661 -22.95 6.35 6.47
CA GLU A 661 -23.17 7.79 6.51
C GLU A 661 -24.50 8.21 5.89
N HIS A 662 -24.90 7.59 4.78
CA HIS A 662 -26.13 7.91 4.05
C HIS A 662 -27.34 7.06 4.50
N GLY A 663 -27.23 6.37 5.65
CA GLY A 663 -28.29 5.54 6.23
C GLY A 663 -28.44 4.17 5.57
N GLU A 664 -27.55 3.81 4.65
CA GLU A 664 -27.45 2.51 4.03
C GLU A 664 -27.17 1.43 5.08
N ARG A 665 -27.69 0.23 4.79
CA ARG A 665 -27.44 -0.96 5.59
C ARG A 665 -26.27 -1.70 4.99
N PHE A 666 -25.33 -2.12 5.81
CA PHE A 666 -24.29 -3.04 5.38
C PHE A 666 -24.92 -4.42 5.19
N SER A 667 -24.71 -5.02 4.03
CA SER A 667 -25.02 -6.44 3.84
C SER A 667 -23.90 -7.25 4.47
N ALA A 668 -24.21 -8.41 5.06
CA ALA A 668 -23.16 -9.34 5.44
C ALA A 668 -22.36 -9.71 4.18
N PRO A 669 -21.01 -9.68 4.21
CA PRO A 669 -20.22 -10.09 3.06
C PRO A 669 -20.62 -11.52 2.68
N PRO A 670 -20.78 -11.82 1.37
CA PRO A 670 -21.03 -13.18 0.94
C PRO A 670 -19.90 -14.09 1.45
N PRO A 671 -20.17 -15.36 1.77
CA PRO A 671 -19.09 -16.30 2.05
C PRO A 671 -18.11 -16.31 0.86
N PRO A 672 -16.81 -16.54 1.12
CA PRO A 672 -15.85 -16.68 0.03
C PRO A 672 -16.35 -17.71 -0.98
N PRO A 673 -16.14 -17.49 -2.29
CA PRO A 673 -16.57 -18.43 -3.30
C PRO A 673 -16.02 -19.82 -2.96
N ALA A 674 -16.86 -20.85 -3.08
CA ALA A 674 -16.39 -22.21 -2.93
C ALA A 674 -15.22 -22.45 -3.92
N PRO A 675 -14.15 -23.17 -3.52
CA PRO A 675 -13.06 -23.47 -4.44
C PRO A 675 -13.66 -24.04 -5.72
N ARG A 676 -13.33 -23.43 -6.88
CA ARG A 676 -13.88 -23.90 -8.15
C ARG A 676 -13.51 -25.38 -8.29
N PRO A 677 -14.48 -26.29 -8.54
CA PRO A 677 -14.13 -27.66 -8.83
C PRO A 677 -13.21 -27.68 -10.05
N ALA A 678 -12.08 -28.36 -9.94
CA ALA A 678 -11.15 -28.53 -11.04
C ALA A 678 -11.94 -28.91 -12.31
N GLN A 679 -11.83 -28.11 -13.37
CA GLN A 679 -12.47 -28.46 -14.63
C GLN A 679 -11.84 -29.78 -15.11
N PRO A 680 -12.63 -30.74 -15.60
CA PRO A 680 -12.07 -31.95 -16.17
C PRO A 680 -11.16 -31.57 -17.34
N LEU A 681 -9.92 -32.07 -17.29
CA LEU A 681 -8.90 -31.89 -18.32
C LEU A 681 -9.50 -32.07 -19.72
N PRO A 682 -9.23 -31.17 -20.69
CA PRO A 682 -9.55 -31.45 -22.07
C PRO A 682 -8.83 -32.75 -22.51
N PRO A 683 -9.47 -33.59 -23.33
CA PRO A 683 -8.84 -34.82 -23.80
C PRO A 683 -7.52 -34.49 -24.53
N PRO A 684 -6.49 -35.34 -24.39
CA PRO A 684 -5.20 -35.10 -25.02
C PRO A 684 -5.37 -34.94 -26.53
N VAL A 685 -4.85 -33.84 -27.06
CA VAL A 685 -4.71 -33.61 -28.50
C VAL A 685 -3.64 -34.57 -29.01
N GLU A 686 -4.02 -35.52 -29.85
CA GLU A 686 -3.06 -36.35 -30.59
C GLU A 686 -2.21 -35.42 -31.47
N MET A 687 -0.92 -35.32 -31.16
CA MET A 687 0.06 -34.70 -32.04
C MET A 687 0.21 -35.57 -33.30
N PRO A 688 0.19 -35.00 -34.51
CA PRO A 688 0.52 -35.76 -35.71
C PRO A 688 1.97 -36.22 -35.62
N GLU A 689 2.21 -37.52 -35.88
CA GLU A 689 3.54 -38.09 -36.04
C GLU A 689 4.27 -37.36 -37.18
N ASP A 690 5.52 -36.95 -36.91
CA ASP A 690 6.43 -36.35 -37.87
C ASP A 690 6.63 -37.26 -39.10
N ASP A 691 6.51 -36.67 -40.30
CA ASP A 691 7.11 -37.14 -41.56
C ASP A 691 7.85 -35.98 -42.24
#